data_AF-A0AAD6KV61-F1
#
_entry.id   AF-A0AAD6KV61-F1
#
_cell.length_a   1.000
_cell.length_b   1.000
_cell.length_c   1.000
_cell.angle_alpha   90.00
_cell.angle_beta   90.00
_cell.angle_gamma   90.00
#
_symmetry.space_group_name_H-M   'P 1'
#
loop_
_entity.id
_entity.type
_entity.pdbx_description
1 polymer ?
#
loop_
_entity_poly.entity_id
_entity_poly.type
_entity_poly.pdbx_seq_one_letter_code
_entity_poly.pdbx_strand_id
1 'polypeptide(L)'
;MPSLLTSPHSKNLGYFSCRAFSMGFCPVSEMMQKVMEMFCKQPKTKAEGNNVEGRRKIKGTVVLMKKNVLDFTDIKASFLDRVHELLGKGVSMQLVSAVHQDPDGLRGKLGKVAYLEKWVTTITPLTAGETLFTITFEWDESMGFPGAITIKNHHHSQLYLKTVTLEDIPGHGRVHFICNSWVYPTHRYKYDRVFFSNKAYLPCQTPEPLRLYREEELINLRGNGKGELKEWDRVYDYDYYNDLGSPDKGEEYARPILGGTEEYPYPRRGRTGRRKTKHDPHSEQRLPLISLDIYVPRDERFGHLKFSDFLAYALKSLVQVLLPEITSLCDKTINEFDTFEDVLNLYEGGIKLPNGPTISKIRDHIPWEMLKELVRNDGERLLKFPTPDVIKADKSAWRTDEEFAREMLAGVNPVIISRLQEFPPASKLDPKVYGNQNSSIRKELIEDNMDGLTIVQAIKSNKLYILDHHDALMPYLRRINSTNTKTYASRTVLFLKNDGTLKPLTIELSLPHPQGDRHGAVSKVFTPAEHDVEGSVWQLAKAYAAVNDSGYHQLVSHWLNTHAVIEPFVIATNRQLSVLHPIHKLLHPHFRDTMNINALARQILINAGGIVEKTVFPAKYAMEMSSFVYKNWVFTEQALPIDLLKR
;
A
#
# COMPACT_ATOMS: atom_id res chain seq x y z
N MET A 1 -16.78 -25.79 45.80
CA MET A 1 -16.48 -25.97 47.24
C MET A 1 -16.24 -27.46 47.49
N PRO A 2 -15.38 -27.86 48.45
CA PRO A 2 -14.23 -27.16 49.03
C PRO A 2 -12.93 -28.02 48.91
N SER A 3 -11.71 -27.47 49.06
CA SER A 3 -10.77 -27.67 50.21
C SER A 3 -10.25 -29.12 50.46
N LEU A 4 -9.01 -29.41 50.92
CA LEU A 4 -7.82 -28.62 51.29
C LEU A 4 -6.61 -29.55 51.50
N LEU A 5 -5.46 -29.01 51.97
CA LEU A 5 -4.23 -29.70 52.45
C LEU A 5 -3.35 -30.36 51.35
N THR A 6 -2.01 -30.46 51.39
CA THR A 6 -0.82 -29.68 51.84
C THR A 6 0.32 -30.67 52.16
N SER A 7 1.49 -30.45 51.52
CA SER A 7 2.89 -30.71 51.95
C SER A 7 3.12 -30.97 53.46
N PRO A 8 4.17 -31.70 53.96
CA PRO A 8 5.57 -31.53 53.48
C PRO A 8 6.64 -32.66 53.70
N HIS A 9 7.89 -32.33 53.31
CA HIS A 9 9.21 -32.79 53.86
C HIS A 9 9.74 -34.23 53.59
N SER A 10 11.06 -34.52 53.62
CA SER A 10 12.29 -33.70 53.41
C SER A 10 13.59 -34.55 53.37
N LYS A 11 14.68 -34.05 52.74
CA LYS A 11 16.12 -34.46 52.92
C LYS A 11 16.47 -35.89 52.41
N ASN A 12 17.71 -36.32 52.09
CA ASN A 12 19.12 -35.87 52.26
C ASN A 12 20.01 -36.69 51.23
N LEU A 13 21.32 -36.51 50.93
CA LEU A 13 22.39 -35.48 51.13
C LEU A 13 23.62 -35.80 50.22
N GLY A 14 24.26 -34.82 49.55
CA GLY A 14 25.69 -34.85 49.15
C GLY A 14 26.11 -35.38 47.75
N TYR A 15 27.37 -35.23 47.30
CA TYR A 15 28.47 -34.30 47.66
C TYR A 15 29.64 -34.40 46.62
N PHE A 16 30.53 -33.38 46.54
CA PHE A 16 31.78 -33.29 45.69
C PHE A 16 31.55 -33.21 44.14
N SER A 17 32.47 -32.75 43.25
CA SER A 17 33.68 -31.88 43.27
C SER A 17 34.26 -31.81 41.82
N CYS A 18 35.03 -30.82 41.30
CA CYS A 18 35.20 -29.36 41.50
C CYS A 18 36.18 -28.83 40.39
N ARG A 19 36.42 -27.50 40.31
CA ARG A 19 37.19 -26.72 39.29
C ARG A 19 36.47 -26.55 37.94
N ALA A 20 36.30 -25.40 37.28
CA ALA A 20 36.82 -24.01 37.33
C ALA A 20 37.92 -23.64 36.31
N PHE A 21 37.61 -22.65 35.47
CA PHE A 21 38.54 -21.71 34.81
C PHE A 21 37.84 -20.35 34.63
N SER A 22 38.59 -19.26 34.49
CA SER A 22 38.09 -17.88 34.64
C SER A 22 38.28 -17.00 33.39
N MET A 23 37.49 -15.93 33.31
CA MET A 23 37.82 -14.70 32.59
C MET A 23 37.27 -13.50 33.38
N GLY A 24 38.01 -12.39 33.41
CA GLY A 24 37.83 -11.32 34.39
C GLY A 24 36.91 -10.16 33.97
N PHE A 25 36.35 -9.47 34.97
CA PHE A 25 35.66 -8.19 34.81
C PHE A 25 36.59 -7.02 35.18
N CYS A 26 36.42 -5.88 34.49
CA CYS A 26 37.06 -4.60 34.81
C CYS A 26 35.99 -3.64 35.39
N PRO A 27 36.28 -2.81 36.43
CA PRO A 27 35.23 -2.25 37.28
C PRO A 27 34.61 -0.94 36.78
N VAL A 28 33.27 -0.88 36.72
CA VAL A 28 32.48 0.32 36.37
C VAL A 28 32.23 1.23 37.59
N SER A 29 33.21 1.33 38.50
CA SER A 29 32.97 1.82 39.87
C SER A 29 32.99 3.36 40.00
N GLU A 30 33.98 4.05 39.43
CA GLU A 30 34.20 5.47 39.71
C GLU A 30 33.14 6.41 39.10
N MET A 31 32.52 6.01 37.99
CA MET A 31 31.57 6.87 37.27
C MET A 31 30.26 7.07 38.03
N MET A 32 29.75 6.06 38.73
CA MET A 32 28.52 6.19 39.52
C MET A 32 28.73 7.09 40.76
N GLN A 33 29.93 7.08 41.35
CA GLN A 33 30.22 7.84 42.56
C GLN A 33 30.23 9.35 42.28
N LYS A 34 30.86 9.79 41.18
CA LYS A 34 30.81 11.20 40.73
C LYS A 34 29.41 11.70 40.36
N VAL A 35 28.50 10.81 39.94
CA VAL A 35 27.11 11.19 39.63
C VAL A 35 26.32 11.49 40.91
N MET A 36 26.54 10.76 42.02
CA MET A 36 25.82 11.04 43.27
C MET A 36 26.23 12.36 43.94
N GLU A 37 27.52 12.74 43.89
CA GLU A 37 28.00 13.99 44.52
C GLU A 37 27.37 15.26 43.92
N MET A 38 26.88 15.22 42.68
CA MET A 38 26.17 16.34 42.06
C MET A 38 24.77 16.62 42.63
N PHE A 39 24.14 15.65 43.32
CA PHE A 39 22.74 15.80 43.80
C PHE A 39 22.62 16.38 45.22
N CYS A 40 23.71 16.51 45.98
CA CYS A 40 23.69 16.91 47.38
C CYS A 40 24.19 18.35 47.62
N LYS A 41 23.46 19.36 47.10
CA LYS A 41 23.60 20.76 47.54
C LYS A 41 22.25 21.38 47.86
N GLN A 42 22.08 21.78 49.13
CA GLN A 42 20.87 22.45 49.63
C GLN A 42 20.69 23.84 49.00
N PRO A 43 19.44 24.33 48.86
CA PRO A 43 19.16 25.65 48.29
C PRO A 43 19.59 26.78 49.24
N LYS A 44 20.30 27.78 48.71
CA LYS A 44 20.52 29.06 49.41
C LYS A 44 19.35 30.02 49.14
N THR A 45 18.80 30.61 50.19
CA THR A 45 17.77 31.65 50.12
C THR A 45 18.37 33.05 49.92
N LYS A 46 17.78 33.82 48.99
CA LYS A 46 17.78 35.28 48.78
C LYS A 46 17.41 35.56 47.30
N ALA A 47 16.74 36.65 46.93
CA ALA A 47 16.00 37.65 47.70
C ALA A 47 14.87 38.21 46.80
N GLU A 48 13.94 38.97 47.37
CA GLU A 48 12.95 39.73 46.59
C GLU A 48 13.65 40.85 45.79
N GLY A 49 13.19 41.11 44.55
CA GLY A 49 13.91 42.01 43.64
C GLY A 49 13.16 42.33 42.35
N ASN A 50 12.22 43.28 42.45
CA ASN A 50 11.62 44.10 41.39
C ASN A 50 10.84 43.44 40.24
N ASN A 51 9.65 44.00 39.99
CA ASN A 51 8.87 43.76 38.78
C ASN A 51 9.62 44.22 37.53
N VAL A 52 9.50 43.44 36.45
CA VAL A 52 9.76 43.87 35.07
C VAL A 52 8.50 43.54 34.27
N GLU A 53 8.01 44.51 33.51
CA GLU A 53 6.67 44.46 32.92
C GLU A 53 6.52 43.43 31.77
N GLY A 54 5.32 42.87 31.64
CA GLY A 54 4.70 42.52 30.36
C GLY A 54 5.00 41.16 29.71
N ARG A 55 6.07 40.44 30.04
CA ARG A 55 6.42 39.19 29.32
C ARG A 55 5.63 37.95 29.76
N ARG A 56 4.46 37.76 29.14
CA ARG A 56 3.62 36.56 29.27
C ARG A 56 4.34 35.32 28.73
N LYS A 57 4.23 34.20 29.46
CA LYS A 57 4.75 32.89 29.06
C LYS A 57 3.58 31.99 28.65
N ILE A 58 3.70 31.34 27.49
CA ILE A 58 2.68 30.46 26.94
C ILE A 58 3.19 29.01 27.03
N LYS A 59 2.38 28.15 27.65
CA LYS A 59 2.71 26.74 27.86
C LYS A 59 2.21 25.91 26.68
N GLY A 60 3.13 25.18 26.06
CA GLY A 60 2.86 24.20 25.03
C GLY A 60 3.01 22.76 25.54
N THR A 61 2.16 21.89 25.02
CA THR A 61 2.26 20.43 25.14
C THR A 61 2.58 19.86 23.77
N VAL A 62 3.65 19.06 23.67
CA VAL A 62 4.14 18.45 22.43
C VAL A 62 4.04 16.94 22.55
N VAL A 63 3.40 16.28 21.58
CA VAL A 63 3.28 14.83 21.51
C VAL A 63 4.11 14.32 20.33
N LEU A 64 5.08 13.44 20.62
CA LEU A 64 5.97 12.86 19.60
C LEU A 64 6.39 11.42 19.94
N MET A 65 7.00 10.73 18.98
CA MET A 65 7.58 9.40 19.14
C MET A 65 9.06 9.43 18.72
N LYS A 66 9.97 8.89 19.54
CA LYS A 66 11.40 8.74 19.20
C LYS A 66 11.60 7.47 18.33
N LYS A 67 12.60 7.44 17.44
CA LYS A 67 12.83 6.32 16.49
C LYS A 67 12.94 4.95 17.17
N ASN A 68 13.69 4.86 18.27
CA ASN A 68 14.01 3.61 19.00
C ASN A 68 12.77 2.92 19.63
N VAL A 69 11.62 3.57 19.53
CA VAL A 69 10.32 3.15 20.06
C VAL A 69 9.44 2.59 18.93
N LEU A 70 9.85 2.75 17.66
CA LEU A 70 9.19 2.27 16.45
C LEU A 70 9.97 1.16 15.74
N ASP A 71 11.31 1.17 15.84
CA ASP A 71 12.20 0.15 15.28
C ASP A 71 12.69 -0.81 16.39
N PHE A 72 11.92 -1.88 16.61
CA PHE A 72 12.13 -2.86 17.70
C PHE A 72 13.44 -3.66 17.64
N THR A 73 14.30 -3.46 16.64
CA THR A 73 15.47 -4.33 16.41
C THR A 73 16.81 -3.77 16.91
N ASP A 74 16.91 -2.47 17.20
CA ASP A 74 18.21 -1.84 17.50
C ASP A 74 18.39 -1.40 18.97
N ILE A 75 18.62 -2.39 19.82
CA ILE A 75 18.96 -2.21 21.24
C ILE A 75 20.29 -1.44 21.40
N LYS A 76 21.20 -1.48 20.40
CA LYS A 76 22.50 -0.78 20.46
C LYS A 76 22.36 0.71 20.14
N ALA A 77 21.58 1.08 19.13
CA ALA A 77 21.22 2.48 18.87
C ALA A 77 20.48 3.08 20.08
N SER A 78 19.57 2.34 20.72
CA SER A 78 18.88 2.78 21.94
C SER A 78 19.83 3.15 23.10
N PHE A 79 21.02 2.54 23.17
CA PHE A 79 22.06 2.89 24.14
C PHE A 79 22.92 4.08 23.68
N LEU A 80 23.31 4.13 22.42
CA LEU A 80 24.08 5.24 21.83
C LEU A 80 23.29 6.56 21.85
N ASP A 81 21.99 6.52 21.53
CA ASP A 81 21.10 7.68 21.60
C ASP A 81 21.10 8.29 23.00
N ARG A 82 21.05 7.49 24.07
CA ARG A 82 21.10 7.99 25.46
C ARG A 82 22.40 8.72 25.80
N VAL A 83 23.52 8.31 25.22
CA VAL A 83 24.82 8.99 25.39
C VAL A 83 24.85 10.32 24.61
N HIS A 84 24.27 10.35 23.41
CA HIS A 84 24.15 11.59 22.64
C HIS A 84 23.10 12.57 23.19
N GLU A 85 22.00 12.10 23.80
CA GLU A 85 21.00 12.94 24.46
C GLU A 85 21.59 13.73 25.65
N LEU A 86 22.63 13.20 26.31
CA LEU A 86 23.38 13.90 27.37
C LEU A 86 24.31 15.02 26.85
N LEU A 87 24.59 15.06 25.54
CA LEU A 87 25.56 15.97 24.91
C LEU A 87 24.92 17.00 23.97
N GLY A 88 23.69 16.75 23.50
CA GLY A 88 23.02 17.53 22.48
C GLY A 88 22.05 18.60 22.98
N LYS A 89 21.88 19.66 22.19
CA LYS A 89 20.59 20.39 22.19
C LYS A 89 19.54 19.48 21.58
N GLY A 90 18.37 19.37 22.21
CA GLY A 90 17.27 18.53 21.72
C GLY A 90 16.50 19.16 20.56
N VAL A 91 15.18 19.15 20.66
CA VAL A 91 14.28 19.77 19.68
C VAL A 91 13.98 21.22 20.09
N SER A 92 13.99 22.14 19.12
CA SER A 92 13.63 23.55 19.32
C SER A 92 12.52 24.01 18.38
N MET A 93 11.67 24.93 18.86
CA MET A 93 10.53 25.49 18.12
C MET A 93 10.51 27.02 18.21
N GLN A 94 9.93 27.67 17.21
CA GLN A 94 9.54 29.08 17.24
C GLN A 94 8.08 29.21 16.77
N LEU A 95 7.30 30.04 17.45
CA LEU A 95 5.95 30.41 17.02
C LEU A 95 6.03 31.48 15.92
N VAL A 96 5.07 31.46 14.99
CA VAL A 96 4.96 32.39 13.86
C VAL A 96 3.65 33.17 13.99
N SER A 97 3.71 34.50 13.96
CA SER A 97 2.50 35.33 14.05
C SER A 97 1.65 35.23 12.77
N ALA A 98 0.34 35.12 12.94
CA ALA A 98 -0.63 35.26 11.85
C ALA A 98 -1.12 36.71 11.66
N VAL A 99 -0.70 37.64 12.55
CA VAL A 99 -1.27 38.99 12.64
C VAL A 99 -0.22 40.06 12.34
N HIS A 100 1.00 39.90 12.87
CA HIS A 100 2.07 40.88 12.74
C HIS A 100 3.19 40.36 11.85
N GLN A 101 3.71 41.20 10.97
CA GLN A 101 4.88 40.92 10.16
C GLN A 101 6.19 41.17 10.94
N ASP A 102 7.27 40.50 10.53
CA ASP A 102 8.64 40.82 10.89
C ASP A 102 9.08 42.17 10.28
N PRO A 103 10.20 42.78 10.71
CA PRO A 103 10.65 44.08 10.21
C PRO A 103 10.82 44.16 8.68
N ASP A 104 11.14 43.04 8.02
CA ASP A 104 11.27 42.91 6.57
C ASP A 104 9.90 42.91 5.83
N GLY A 105 8.78 43.06 6.55
CA GLY A 105 7.43 43.25 6.00
C GLY A 105 6.77 42.03 5.35
N LEU A 106 7.53 41.00 4.97
CA LEU A 106 7.05 39.92 4.09
C LEU A 106 6.57 38.64 4.79
N ARG A 107 6.96 38.41 6.05
CA ARG A 107 6.68 37.16 6.80
C ARG A 107 6.11 37.46 8.18
N GLY A 108 5.34 36.52 8.73
CA GLY A 108 4.90 36.52 10.12
C GLY A 108 6.04 36.56 11.11
N LYS A 109 5.95 37.54 12.03
CA LYS A 109 6.93 37.84 13.07
C LYS A 109 7.28 36.59 13.87
N LEU A 110 8.57 36.31 14.02
CA LEU A 110 9.05 35.10 14.70
C LEU A 110 9.16 35.30 16.21
N GLY A 111 8.68 34.32 16.96
CA GLY A 111 8.91 34.22 18.40
C GLY A 111 10.34 33.78 18.72
N LYS A 112 10.75 33.97 19.97
CA LYS A 112 12.03 33.46 20.49
C LYS A 112 12.08 31.92 20.36
N VAL A 113 13.30 31.40 20.19
CA VAL A 113 13.56 29.95 20.18
C VAL A 113 13.28 29.37 21.57
N ALA A 114 12.29 28.49 21.65
CA ALA A 114 12.04 27.64 22.81
C ALA A 114 12.54 26.21 22.53
N TYR A 115 12.84 25.45 23.58
CA TYR A 115 13.32 24.07 23.51
C TYR A 115 12.38 23.15 24.29
N LEU A 116 12.28 21.87 23.90
CA LEU A 116 11.53 20.89 24.70
C LEU A 116 12.15 20.73 26.09
N GLU A 117 11.34 20.97 27.11
CA GLU A 117 11.73 20.81 28.51
C GLU A 117 11.96 19.32 28.81
N LYS A 118 12.94 19.02 29.67
CA LYS A 118 13.24 17.66 30.15
C LYS A 118 13.58 16.63 29.05
N TRP A 119 14.00 17.06 27.85
CA TRP A 119 14.38 16.16 26.73
C TRP A 119 15.26 14.97 27.15
N VAL A 120 16.27 15.25 27.99
CA VAL A 120 17.28 14.30 28.50
C VAL A 120 16.80 13.49 29.72
N THR A 121 15.80 13.98 30.46
CA THR A 121 15.33 13.36 31.73
C THR A 121 13.97 12.67 31.61
N THR A 122 13.23 12.85 30.52
CA THR A 122 12.03 12.06 30.19
C THR A 122 12.42 10.67 29.70
N ILE A 123 12.34 9.67 30.59
CA ILE A 123 12.55 8.26 30.25
C ILE A 123 11.43 7.81 29.30
N THR A 124 11.76 7.58 28.03
CA THR A 124 10.82 6.98 27.06
C THR A 124 10.72 5.47 27.26
N PRO A 125 9.51 4.87 27.18
CA PRO A 125 9.33 3.43 27.17
C PRO A 125 10.12 2.73 26.06
N LEU A 126 10.38 1.43 26.24
CA LEU A 126 11.00 0.54 25.24
C LEU A 126 9.98 0.00 24.21
N THR A 127 8.73 0.47 24.26
CA THR A 127 7.59 -0.03 23.47
C THR A 127 6.85 1.12 22.78
N ALA A 128 6.36 0.88 21.56
CA ALA A 128 5.63 1.82 20.71
C ALA A 128 4.65 2.70 21.48
N GLY A 129 5.06 3.94 21.78
CA GLY A 129 4.37 4.81 22.73
C GLY A 129 4.59 6.30 22.46
N GLU A 130 3.55 7.07 22.71
CA GLU A 130 3.55 8.52 22.57
C GLU A 130 4.22 9.17 23.78
N THR A 131 5.20 10.03 23.53
CA THR A 131 5.90 10.78 24.58
C THR A 131 5.43 12.22 24.60
N LEU A 132 5.03 12.68 25.79
CA LEU A 132 4.57 14.03 26.04
C LEU A 132 5.72 14.88 26.60
N PHE A 133 5.97 16.03 25.98
CA PHE A 133 6.93 17.04 26.43
C PHE A 133 6.25 18.38 26.68
N THR A 134 6.72 19.12 27.68
CA THR A 134 6.38 20.54 27.86
C THR A 134 7.32 21.40 27.02
N ILE A 135 6.83 22.55 26.56
CA ILE A 135 7.64 23.64 26.04
C ILE A 135 7.05 24.96 26.51
N THR A 136 7.88 25.93 26.88
CA THR A 136 7.43 27.26 27.30
C THR A 136 7.94 28.32 26.32
N PHE A 137 7.02 29.05 25.70
CA PHE A 137 7.31 30.15 24.79
C PHE A 137 7.20 31.50 25.52
N GLU A 138 8.12 32.43 25.23
CA GLU A 138 7.87 33.86 25.48
C GLU A 138 7.01 34.40 24.34
N TRP A 139 5.77 34.75 24.63
CA TRP A 139 4.78 35.22 23.65
C TRP A 139 3.74 36.11 24.33
N ASP A 140 3.85 37.41 24.13
CA ASP A 140 2.93 38.43 24.63
C ASP A 140 1.90 38.86 23.57
N GLU A 141 1.00 39.75 23.95
CA GLU A 141 -0.15 40.15 23.13
C GLU A 141 0.25 40.99 21.90
N SER A 142 1.46 41.60 21.88
CA SER A 142 2.02 42.27 20.69
C SER A 142 2.51 41.30 19.60
N MET A 143 2.45 39.99 19.86
CA MET A 143 2.74 38.93 18.90
C MET A 143 1.46 38.35 18.25
N GLY A 144 0.27 38.66 18.79
CA GLY A 144 -1.02 38.23 18.23
C GLY A 144 -1.23 36.71 18.19
N PHE A 145 -2.08 36.24 17.27
CA PHE A 145 -2.39 34.81 17.13
C PHE A 145 -1.19 34.02 16.56
N PRO A 146 -0.71 32.94 17.24
CA PRO A 146 0.30 32.05 16.68
C PRO A 146 -0.33 31.15 15.60
N GLY A 147 -0.05 31.46 14.33
CA GLY A 147 -0.66 30.78 13.17
C GLY A 147 0.08 29.53 12.69
N ALA A 148 1.39 29.49 12.89
CA ALA A 148 2.28 28.39 12.54
C ALA A 148 3.41 28.23 13.56
N ILE A 149 4.15 27.12 13.47
CA ILE A 149 5.35 26.80 14.26
C ILE A 149 6.43 26.31 13.30
N THR A 150 7.64 26.85 13.40
CA THR A 150 8.84 26.28 12.76
C THR A 150 9.60 25.41 13.75
N ILE A 151 9.98 24.19 13.36
CA ILE A 151 10.67 23.21 14.21
C ILE A 151 12.05 22.83 13.65
N LYS A 152 13.02 22.70 14.55
CA LYS A 152 14.37 22.20 14.30
C LYS A 152 14.68 21.03 15.21
N ASN A 153 14.99 19.87 14.62
CA ASN A 153 15.50 18.72 15.35
C ASN A 153 17.04 18.74 15.30
N HIS A 154 17.69 19.05 16.42
CA HIS A 154 19.16 19.04 16.53
C HIS A 154 19.71 17.70 17.04
N HIS A 155 18.83 16.74 17.36
CA HIS A 155 19.20 15.36 17.64
C HIS A 155 19.61 14.64 16.35
N HIS A 156 20.44 13.58 16.46
CA HIS A 156 20.95 12.82 15.31
C HIS A 156 19.95 11.78 14.77
N SER A 157 19.05 11.27 15.61
CA SER A 157 17.93 10.39 15.19
C SER A 157 16.67 11.21 14.84
N GLN A 158 15.94 10.77 13.81
CA GLN A 158 14.62 11.34 13.47
C GLN A 158 13.56 11.05 14.54
N LEU A 159 12.52 11.87 14.58
CA LEU A 159 11.34 11.72 15.42
C LEU A 159 10.05 11.86 14.60
N TYR A 160 8.94 11.31 15.10
CA TYR A 160 7.61 11.51 14.51
C TYR A 160 6.82 12.48 15.39
N LEU A 161 6.52 13.67 14.88
CA LEU A 161 5.77 14.71 15.58
C LEU A 161 4.27 14.52 15.32
N LYS A 162 3.49 14.21 16.36
CA LYS A 162 2.03 14.05 16.24
C LYS A 162 1.31 15.39 16.33
N THR A 163 1.48 16.10 17.45
CA THR A 163 0.78 17.37 17.70
C THR A 163 1.62 18.34 18.52
N VAL A 164 1.30 19.62 18.38
CA VAL A 164 1.60 20.66 19.39
C VAL A 164 0.28 21.30 19.79
N THR A 165 0.07 21.49 21.08
CA THR A 165 -1.08 22.21 21.65
C THR A 165 -0.55 23.35 22.50
N LEU A 166 -1.04 24.56 22.28
CA LEU A 166 -0.76 25.72 23.13
C LEU A 166 -1.99 26.02 23.99
N GLU A 167 -1.78 26.18 25.29
CA GLU A 167 -2.81 26.58 26.26
C GLU A 167 -2.80 28.11 26.44
N ASP A 168 -3.94 28.66 26.89
CA ASP A 168 -4.07 30.05 27.37
C ASP A 168 -3.60 31.16 26.41
N ILE A 169 -3.75 30.97 25.09
CA ILE A 169 -3.50 32.03 24.10
C ILE A 169 -4.47 33.20 24.34
N PRO A 170 -3.97 34.44 24.51
CA PRO A 170 -4.81 35.62 24.65
C PRO A 170 -5.84 35.76 23.53
N GLY A 171 -7.10 36.04 23.88
CA GLY A 171 -8.22 36.18 22.94
C GLY A 171 -8.65 34.91 22.19
N HIS A 172 -7.97 33.76 22.39
CA HIS A 172 -8.17 32.57 21.57
C HIS A 172 -8.20 31.24 22.33
N GLY A 173 -7.76 31.19 23.60
CA GLY A 173 -7.78 29.97 24.41
C GLY A 173 -6.78 28.92 23.91
N ARG A 174 -7.26 27.71 23.60
CA ARG A 174 -6.43 26.59 23.17
C ARG A 174 -6.21 26.59 21.65
N VAL A 175 -4.95 26.42 21.22
CA VAL A 175 -4.60 26.34 19.79
C VAL A 175 -3.88 25.03 19.49
N HIS A 176 -4.36 24.31 18.46
CA HIS A 176 -3.84 23.01 18.06
C HIS A 176 -3.13 23.04 16.71
N PHE A 177 -2.00 22.36 16.65
CA PHE A 177 -1.20 22.08 15.46
C PHE A 177 -1.20 20.56 15.29
N ILE A 178 -1.86 20.08 14.23
CA ILE A 178 -1.92 18.66 13.88
C ILE A 178 -0.79 18.41 12.88
N CYS A 179 0.25 17.70 13.32
CA CYS A 179 1.51 17.64 12.61
C CYS A 179 1.70 16.32 11.85
N ASN A 180 1.46 15.19 12.52
CA ASN A 180 1.55 13.81 12.00
C ASN A 180 2.63 13.60 10.93
N SER A 181 3.88 13.97 11.22
CA SER A 181 4.97 13.98 10.24
C SER A 181 6.33 13.72 10.87
N TRP A 182 7.22 13.09 10.11
CA TRP A 182 8.60 12.83 10.52
C TRP A 182 9.46 14.09 10.43
N VAL A 183 10.26 14.34 11.47
CA VAL A 183 11.21 15.45 11.57
C VAL A 183 12.62 14.89 11.71
N TYR A 184 13.32 14.79 10.57
CA TYR A 184 14.72 14.42 10.49
C TYR A 184 15.65 15.51 11.05
N PRO A 185 16.92 15.19 11.35
CA PRO A 185 17.91 16.15 11.81
C PRO A 185 18.05 17.35 10.87
N THR A 186 18.28 18.54 11.41
CA THR A 186 18.38 19.81 10.66
C THR A 186 19.29 19.73 9.42
N HIS A 187 20.44 19.05 9.52
CA HIS A 187 21.40 18.90 8.41
C HIS A 187 20.87 18.12 7.18
N ARG A 188 19.68 17.51 7.26
CA ARG A 188 19.01 16.84 6.13
C ARG A 188 18.11 17.76 5.31
N TYR A 189 17.72 18.91 5.86
CA TYR A 189 16.85 19.86 5.19
C TYR A 189 17.63 21.10 4.71
N LYS A 190 17.12 21.75 3.66
CA LYS A 190 17.58 23.07 3.19
C LYS A 190 16.69 24.22 3.69
N TYR A 191 15.69 23.89 4.49
CA TYR A 191 14.62 24.77 4.95
C TYR A 191 14.13 24.33 6.33
N ASP A 192 13.49 25.23 7.06
CA ASP A 192 12.92 24.93 8.37
C ASP A 192 11.53 24.29 8.22
N ARG A 193 11.29 23.19 8.93
CA ARG A 193 10.00 22.49 8.86
C ARG A 193 8.92 23.35 9.52
N VAL A 194 7.91 23.75 8.75
CA VAL A 194 6.78 24.54 9.22
C VAL A 194 5.53 23.67 9.44
N PHE A 195 4.78 23.94 10.51
CA PHE A 195 3.51 23.30 10.83
C PHE A 195 2.47 24.37 11.14
N PHE A 196 1.29 24.28 10.53
CA PHE A 196 0.22 25.27 10.68
C PHE A 196 -0.80 24.87 11.75
N SER A 197 -1.47 25.87 12.32
CA SER A 197 -2.64 25.66 13.18
C SER A 197 -3.75 24.94 12.40
N ASN A 198 -4.61 24.22 13.12
CA ASN A 198 -5.65 23.36 12.53
C ASN A 198 -6.71 24.09 11.70
N LYS A 199 -6.77 25.44 11.75
CA LYS A 199 -7.66 26.29 10.97
C LYS A 199 -7.56 26.02 9.46
N ALA A 200 -8.63 26.34 8.72
CA ALA A 200 -8.72 26.16 7.27
C ALA A 200 -8.83 27.52 6.58
N TYR A 201 -8.13 27.68 5.45
CA TYR A 201 -8.11 28.90 4.65
C TYR A 201 -8.01 28.60 3.14
N LEU A 202 -8.87 29.23 2.34
CA LEU A 202 -8.61 29.43 0.92
C LEU A 202 -7.35 30.32 0.72
N PRO A 203 -6.71 30.35 -0.46
CA PRO A 203 -5.51 31.17 -0.68
C PRO A 203 -5.74 32.65 -0.35
N CYS A 204 -6.82 33.25 -0.86
CA CYS A 204 -7.22 34.63 -0.59
C CYS A 204 -7.52 34.91 0.90
N GLN A 205 -8.07 33.92 1.62
CA GLN A 205 -8.38 34.00 3.06
C GLN A 205 -7.19 33.72 3.97
N THR A 206 -6.03 33.34 3.41
CA THR A 206 -4.84 33.06 4.24
C THR A 206 -4.34 34.36 4.86
N PRO A 207 -4.20 34.43 6.20
CA PRO A 207 -3.68 35.61 6.89
C PRO A 207 -2.35 36.03 6.27
N GLU A 208 -2.22 37.33 5.97
CA GLU A 208 -1.13 37.85 5.15
C GLU A 208 0.27 37.43 5.60
N PRO A 209 0.62 37.47 6.91
CA PRO A 209 1.95 37.09 7.35
C PRO A 209 2.24 35.57 7.22
N LEU A 210 1.22 34.73 6.97
CA LEU A 210 1.37 33.29 6.72
C LEU A 210 1.49 32.95 5.22
N ARG A 211 1.28 33.91 4.30
CA ARG A 211 1.21 33.62 2.85
C ARG A 211 2.52 33.08 2.28
N LEU A 212 3.67 33.64 2.65
CA LEU A 212 4.97 33.11 2.21
C LEU A 212 5.26 31.72 2.79
N TYR A 213 5.05 31.50 4.09
CA TYR A 213 5.22 30.17 4.68
C TYR A 213 4.32 29.11 4.01
N ARG A 214 3.09 29.49 3.62
CA ARG A 214 2.14 28.62 2.88
C ARG A 214 2.68 28.22 1.51
N GLU A 215 3.28 29.16 0.77
CA GLU A 215 3.78 28.91 -0.59
C GLU A 215 5.16 28.23 -0.57
N GLU A 216 6.04 28.59 0.37
CA GLU A 216 7.36 27.97 0.52
C GLU A 216 7.26 26.48 0.85
N GLU A 217 6.33 26.06 1.74
CA GLU A 217 6.07 24.63 1.97
C GLU A 217 5.56 23.93 0.70
N LEU A 218 4.74 24.58 -0.14
CA LEU A 218 4.33 24.00 -1.43
C LEU A 218 5.49 23.92 -2.44
N ILE A 219 6.41 24.89 -2.46
CA ILE A 219 7.65 24.81 -3.25
C ILE A 219 8.50 23.62 -2.78
N ASN A 220 8.65 23.44 -1.46
CA ASN A 220 9.39 22.31 -0.88
C ASN A 220 8.75 20.96 -1.19
N LEU A 221 7.41 20.85 -1.12
CA LEU A 221 6.66 19.64 -1.46
C LEU A 221 6.68 19.33 -2.97
N ARG A 222 6.78 20.33 -3.84
CA ARG A 222 6.93 20.14 -5.31
C ARG A 222 8.35 19.76 -5.72
N GLY A 223 9.36 20.15 -4.95
CA GLY A 223 10.77 19.93 -5.29
C GLY A 223 11.20 20.65 -6.58
N ASN A 224 12.15 20.08 -7.31
CA ASN A 224 12.76 20.68 -8.50
C ASN A 224 12.86 19.73 -9.72
N GLY A 225 12.19 18.57 -9.67
CA GLY A 225 12.22 17.54 -10.73
C GLY A 225 13.57 16.84 -10.96
N LYS A 226 14.61 17.11 -10.16
CA LYS A 226 16.00 16.67 -10.41
C LYS A 226 16.56 15.84 -9.27
N GLY A 227 17.48 14.93 -9.62
CA GLY A 227 18.17 14.07 -8.67
C GLY A 227 17.32 12.90 -8.16
N GLU A 228 18.00 12.03 -7.41
CA GLU A 228 17.43 10.85 -6.74
C GLU A 228 16.92 11.24 -5.36
N LEU A 229 15.66 10.95 -5.08
CA LEU A 229 15.02 11.32 -3.82
C LEU A 229 15.41 10.36 -2.69
N LYS A 230 15.50 10.87 -1.47
CA LYS A 230 16.06 10.18 -0.29
C LYS A 230 15.04 10.04 0.83
N GLU A 231 15.30 9.12 1.76
CA GLU A 231 14.38 8.72 2.85
C GLU A 231 13.66 9.90 3.52
N TRP A 232 14.38 10.99 3.81
CA TRP A 232 13.88 12.18 4.51
C TRP A 232 13.14 13.19 3.63
N ASP A 233 13.14 13.02 2.30
CA ASP A 233 12.54 13.97 1.37
C ASP A 233 11.00 13.83 1.34
N ARG A 234 10.31 14.95 1.24
CA ARG A 234 8.83 15.05 1.16
C ARG A 234 8.39 15.56 -0.22
N VAL A 235 9.08 15.15 -1.29
CA VAL A 235 8.89 15.65 -2.65
C VAL A 235 7.88 14.78 -3.39
N TYR A 236 6.68 15.33 -3.58
CA TYR A 236 5.64 14.77 -4.43
C TYR A 236 5.86 15.28 -5.85
N ASP A 237 6.17 14.40 -6.80
CA ASP A 237 6.32 14.74 -8.22
C ASP A 237 5.97 13.55 -9.11
N TYR A 238 5.77 13.77 -10.41
CA TYR A 238 5.27 12.77 -11.35
C TYR A 238 6.39 12.10 -12.16
N ASP A 239 6.21 10.83 -12.48
CA ASP A 239 7.04 10.10 -13.45
C ASP A 239 6.22 8.98 -14.13
N TYR A 240 6.78 8.39 -15.19
CA TYR A 240 6.18 7.31 -15.98
C TYR A 240 6.35 5.94 -15.32
N TYR A 241 5.59 4.92 -15.73
CA TYR A 241 5.88 3.54 -15.32
C TYR A 241 7.01 2.97 -16.19
N ASN A 242 8.22 3.51 -15.97
CA ASN A 242 9.49 3.09 -16.55
C ASN A 242 10.38 2.35 -15.53
N ASP A 243 9.88 2.05 -14.34
CA ASP A 243 10.57 1.33 -13.26
C ASP A 243 10.12 -0.12 -13.07
N LEU A 244 9.35 -0.68 -14.02
CA LEU A 244 8.87 -2.07 -14.00
C LEU A 244 9.85 -3.07 -14.65
N GLY A 245 10.54 -2.65 -15.71
CA GLY A 245 11.47 -3.47 -16.49
C GLY A 245 12.84 -3.65 -15.83
N SER A 246 13.65 -4.56 -16.35
CA SER A 246 15.07 -4.71 -16.01
C SER A 246 15.91 -5.08 -17.23
N PRO A 247 15.96 -4.23 -18.27
CA PRO A 247 16.71 -4.52 -19.51
C PRO A 247 18.21 -4.78 -19.26
N ASP A 248 18.79 -4.21 -18.20
CA ASP A 248 20.16 -4.53 -17.74
C ASP A 248 20.38 -5.99 -17.30
N LYS A 249 19.34 -6.83 -17.24
CA LYS A 249 19.43 -8.28 -17.01
C LYS A 249 19.29 -9.13 -18.28
N GLY A 250 18.61 -8.62 -19.30
CA GLY A 250 18.18 -9.38 -20.47
C GLY A 250 16.92 -8.80 -21.13
N GLU A 251 16.71 -9.11 -22.40
CA GLU A 251 15.56 -8.64 -23.20
C GLU A 251 14.23 -9.20 -22.66
N GLU A 252 14.25 -10.41 -22.13
CA GLU A 252 13.12 -11.07 -21.47
C GLU A 252 12.62 -10.32 -20.21
N TYR A 253 13.45 -9.44 -19.64
CA TYR A 253 13.10 -8.54 -18.55
C TYR A 253 12.81 -7.09 -19.00
N ALA A 254 13.00 -6.74 -20.27
CA ALA A 254 12.60 -5.43 -20.80
C ALA A 254 11.06 -5.32 -20.85
N ARG A 255 10.51 -4.13 -20.56
CA ARG A 255 9.06 -3.85 -20.61
C ARG A 255 8.87 -2.46 -21.24
N PRO A 256 7.79 -2.23 -22.01
CA PRO A 256 7.49 -0.89 -22.52
C PRO A 256 7.17 0.08 -21.38
N ILE A 257 7.48 1.36 -21.60
CA ILE A 257 7.20 2.44 -20.66
C ILE A 257 5.73 2.82 -20.78
N LEU A 258 5.00 2.78 -19.66
CA LEU A 258 3.58 3.14 -19.67
C LEU A 258 3.38 4.59 -19.21
N GLY A 259 2.62 5.32 -20.03
CA GLY A 259 2.41 6.76 -19.97
C GLY A 259 3.38 7.53 -20.89
N GLY A 260 2.88 8.59 -21.53
CA GLY A 260 3.68 9.50 -22.36
C GLY A 260 3.59 9.28 -23.86
N THR A 261 2.98 8.18 -24.31
CA THR A 261 2.68 7.90 -25.72
C THR A 261 1.19 7.60 -25.92
N GLU A 262 0.71 7.67 -27.17
CA GLU A 262 -0.64 7.25 -27.57
C GLU A 262 -0.75 5.72 -27.70
N GLU A 263 0.37 5.04 -27.89
CA GLU A 263 0.46 3.57 -27.92
C GLU A 263 0.22 2.98 -26.53
N TYR A 264 0.90 3.52 -25.51
CA TYR A 264 0.83 3.09 -24.11
C TYR A 264 0.48 4.26 -23.17
N PRO A 265 -0.75 4.82 -23.22
CA PRO A 265 -1.17 5.84 -22.28
C PRO A 265 -1.40 5.20 -20.90
N TYR A 266 -1.08 5.94 -19.84
CA TYR A 266 -1.22 5.47 -18.46
C TYR A 266 -1.24 6.64 -17.46
N PRO A 267 -1.84 6.46 -16.26
CA PRO A 267 -1.63 7.35 -15.13
C PRO A 267 -0.14 7.55 -14.80
N ARG A 268 0.19 8.63 -14.08
CA ARG A 268 1.55 8.88 -13.56
C ARG A 268 1.68 8.34 -12.14
N ARG A 269 2.88 7.84 -11.84
CA ARG A 269 3.26 7.41 -10.48
C ARG A 269 4.14 8.43 -9.78
N GLY A 270 4.41 8.22 -8.50
CA GLY A 270 5.35 9.00 -7.71
C GLY A 270 6.78 8.87 -8.25
N ARG A 271 7.37 10.02 -8.62
CA ARG A 271 8.76 10.13 -9.05
C ARG A 271 9.71 9.61 -7.98
N THR A 272 10.73 8.86 -8.39
CA THR A 272 11.77 8.32 -7.52
C THR A 272 13.16 8.84 -7.93
N GLY A 273 13.41 8.97 -9.23
CA GLY A 273 14.59 9.66 -9.76
C GLY A 273 15.92 8.92 -9.56
N ARG A 274 15.88 7.59 -9.40
CA ARG A 274 17.08 6.73 -9.45
C ARG A 274 17.77 6.86 -10.81
N ARG A 275 18.95 6.26 -10.93
CA ARG A 275 19.72 6.29 -12.18
C ARG A 275 18.94 5.60 -13.31
N LYS A 276 19.22 5.96 -14.56
CA LYS A 276 18.71 5.23 -15.74
C LYS A 276 19.42 3.87 -15.87
N THR A 277 18.82 2.91 -16.57
CA THR A 277 19.51 1.65 -16.91
C THR A 277 20.63 1.91 -17.94
N LYS A 278 21.54 0.95 -18.13
CA LYS A 278 22.63 1.08 -19.12
C LYS A 278 22.15 0.76 -20.54
N HIS A 279 21.30 -0.26 -20.71
CA HIS A 279 20.85 -0.72 -22.02
C HIS A 279 19.67 0.10 -22.56
N ASP A 280 18.79 0.59 -21.67
CA ASP A 280 17.75 1.55 -22.02
C ASP A 280 17.86 2.83 -21.16
N PRO A 281 18.25 3.98 -21.75
CA PRO A 281 18.32 5.24 -21.04
C PRO A 281 16.94 5.83 -20.71
N HIS A 282 15.82 5.25 -21.14
CA HIS A 282 14.47 5.69 -20.79
C HIS A 282 13.91 4.97 -19.55
N SER A 283 14.29 3.71 -19.32
CA SER A 283 14.01 2.94 -18.09
C SER A 283 14.76 3.46 -16.86
N GLU A 284 14.10 3.45 -15.70
CA GLU A 284 14.71 3.73 -14.39
C GLU A 284 15.28 2.45 -13.78
N GLN A 285 16.52 2.51 -13.28
CA GLN A 285 17.19 1.41 -12.61
C GLN A 285 16.39 0.97 -11.38
N ARG A 286 16.06 -0.32 -11.32
CA ARG A 286 15.34 -0.92 -10.19
C ARG A 286 16.26 -1.18 -8.99
N LEU A 287 15.68 -1.22 -7.80
CA LEU A 287 16.36 -1.66 -6.59
C LEU A 287 16.59 -3.19 -6.64
N PRO A 288 17.59 -3.73 -5.92
CA PRO A 288 17.72 -5.18 -5.71
C PRO A 288 16.39 -5.79 -5.23
N LEU A 289 16.05 -7.00 -5.71
CA LEU A 289 14.77 -7.65 -5.39
C LEU A 289 14.53 -7.83 -3.87
N ILE A 290 15.61 -8.01 -3.11
CA ILE A 290 15.60 -8.10 -1.65
C ILE A 290 15.41 -6.75 -0.92
N SER A 291 15.28 -5.63 -1.64
CA SER A 291 15.11 -4.29 -1.05
C SER A 291 13.72 -3.74 -1.33
N LEU A 292 13.06 -3.33 -0.24
CA LEU A 292 11.72 -2.72 -0.23
C LEU A 292 11.75 -1.20 0.03
N ASP A 293 12.94 -0.59 0.08
CA ASP A 293 13.15 0.86 0.28
C ASP A 293 13.00 1.69 -1.01
N ILE A 294 11.94 1.40 -1.78
CA ILE A 294 11.53 2.26 -2.88
C ILE A 294 11.01 3.60 -2.32
N TYR A 295 11.50 4.71 -2.88
CA TYR A 295 11.14 6.03 -2.40
C TYR A 295 9.65 6.34 -2.59
N VAL A 296 9.05 6.86 -1.51
CA VAL A 296 7.84 7.69 -1.51
C VAL A 296 8.08 8.84 -0.53
N PRO A 297 7.34 9.96 -0.63
CA PRO A 297 7.42 11.06 0.34
C PRO A 297 7.33 10.55 1.78
N ARG A 298 8.23 11.01 2.66
CA ARG A 298 8.50 10.32 3.93
C ARG A 298 7.27 10.00 4.78
N ASP A 299 6.28 10.88 4.76
CA ASP A 299 5.06 10.78 5.58
C ASP A 299 4.01 9.81 4.98
N GLU A 300 4.19 9.36 3.72
CA GLU A 300 3.36 8.33 3.06
C GLU A 300 3.78 6.89 3.40
N ARG A 301 5.01 6.67 3.90
CA ARG A 301 5.48 5.31 4.27
C ARG A 301 4.66 4.77 5.44
N PHE A 302 4.24 3.51 5.35
CA PHE A 302 3.42 2.85 6.37
C PHE A 302 4.02 3.00 7.79
N GLY A 303 3.15 3.08 8.79
CA GLY A 303 3.54 2.81 10.17
C GLY A 303 3.98 1.34 10.35
N HIS A 304 4.93 1.11 11.27
CA HIS A 304 5.65 -0.16 11.38
C HIS A 304 4.75 -1.40 11.55
N LEU A 305 3.61 -1.30 12.26
CA LEU A 305 2.64 -2.39 12.38
C LEU A 305 2.07 -2.81 11.02
N LYS A 306 1.52 -1.86 10.25
CA LYS A 306 0.98 -2.11 8.90
C LYS A 306 2.05 -2.62 7.93
N PHE A 307 3.33 -2.27 8.14
CA PHE A 307 4.43 -2.83 7.38
C PHE A 307 4.75 -4.28 7.80
N SER A 308 4.77 -4.62 9.09
CA SER A 308 4.83 -6.02 9.57
C SER A 308 3.69 -6.86 8.98
N ASP A 309 2.45 -6.37 9.03
CA ASP A 309 1.28 -7.07 8.46
C ASP A 309 1.49 -7.33 6.96
N PHE A 310 1.85 -6.29 6.19
CA PHE A 310 2.14 -6.40 4.77
C PHE A 310 3.27 -7.42 4.47
N LEU A 311 4.37 -7.36 5.21
CA LEU A 311 5.50 -8.28 5.06
C LEU A 311 5.08 -9.74 5.34
N ALA A 312 4.26 -9.96 6.37
CA ALA A 312 3.75 -11.29 6.72
C ALA A 312 2.81 -11.86 5.65
N TYR A 313 1.90 -11.06 5.08
CA TYR A 313 1.03 -11.51 3.98
C TYR A 313 1.80 -11.72 2.66
N ALA A 314 2.72 -10.81 2.32
CA ALA A 314 3.60 -10.96 1.17
C ALA A 314 4.48 -12.22 1.28
N LEU A 315 4.95 -12.55 2.48
CA LEU A 315 5.74 -13.74 2.77
C LEU A 315 4.95 -15.02 2.52
N LYS A 316 3.71 -15.12 3.03
CA LYS A 316 2.82 -16.25 2.76
C LYS A 316 2.61 -16.46 1.25
N SER A 317 2.35 -15.38 0.53
CA SER A 317 2.12 -15.39 -0.92
C SER A 317 3.38 -15.80 -1.70
N LEU A 318 4.55 -15.28 -1.33
CA LEU A 318 5.81 -15.62 -2.01
C LEU A 318 6.25 -17.07 -1.74
N VAL A 319 6.04 -17.57 -0.52
CA VAL A 319 6.29 -18.98 -0.19
C VAL A 319 5.41 -19.91 -1.03
N GLN A 320 4.14 -19.56 -1.28
CA GLN A 320 3.28 -20.31 -2.21
C GLN A 320 3.76 -20.24 -3.65
N VAL A 321 4.08 -19.04 -4.17
CA VAL A 321 4.52 -18.86 -5.57
C VAL A 321 5.82 -19.60 -5.86
N LEU A 322 6.73 -19.68 -4.89
CA LEU A 322 7.97 -20.44 -5.02
C LEU A 322 7.81 -21.93 -4.68
N LEU A 323 6.73 -22.37 -4.03
CA LEU A 323 6.62 -23.74 -3.53
C LEU A 323 6.82 -24.80 -4.63
N PRO A 324 6.23 -24.70 -5.84
CA PRO A 324 6.48 -25.66 -6.93
C PRO A 324 7.91 -25.60 -7.47
N GLU A 325 8.52 -24.40 -7.52
CA GLU A 325 9.94 -24.26 -7.87
C GLU A 325 10.85 -24.97 -6.83
N ILE A 326 10.43 -25.01 -5.56
CA ILE A 326 11.13 -25.60 -4.41
C ILE A 326 10.93 -27.12 -4.30
N THR A 327 9.71 -27.63 -4.47
CA THR A 327 9.39 -29.05 -4.27
C THR A 327 9.95 -29.95 -5.38
N SER A 328 10.32 -29.37 -6.53
CA SER A 328 10.84 -29.95 -7.79
C SER A 328 11.99 -30.99 -7.72
N LEU A 329 12.40 -31.42 -6.53
CA LEU A 329 13.53 -32.33 -6.27
C LEU A 329 13.13 -33.72 -5.76
N CYS A 330 11.86 -33.99 -5.41
CA CYS A 330 11.39 -35.31 -4.99
C CYS A 330 9.99 -35.66 -5.52
N ASP A 331 9.82 -36.90 -5.98
CA ASP A 331 8.61 -37.55 -6.55
C ASP A 331 8.25 -37.21 -8.02
N LYS A 332 7.10 -37.69 -8.54
CA LYS A 332 6.83 -37.79 -9.99
C LYS A 332 5.72 -36.88 -10.56
N THR A 333 4.85 -36.28 -9.74
CA THR A 333 3.75 -35.38 -10.17
C THR A 333 3.82 -34.00 -9.47
N ILE A 334 5.04 -33.56 -9.13
CA ILE A 334 5.37 -32.55 -8.10
C ILE A 334 4.61 -31.21 -8.14
N ASN A 335 4.15 -30.76 -9.31
CA ASN A 335 3.75 -29.36 -9.56
C ASN A 335 2.27 -29.14 -9.87
N GLU A 336 1.43 -30.17 -9.76
CA GLU A 336 -0.01 -30.11 -10.07
C GLU A 336 -0.85 -30.59 -8.89
N PHE A 337 -2.15 -30.26 -8.87
CA PHE A 337 -3.10 -30.79 -7.90
C PHE A 337 -3.90 -31.93 -8.56
N ASP A 338 -3.70 -33.16 -8.08
CA ASP A 338 -4.40 -34.35 -8.62
C ASP A 338 -5.91 -34.33 -8.30
N THR A 339 -6.32 -33.69 -7.19
CA THR A 339 -7.72 -33.59 -6.75
C THR A 339 -8.09 -32.21 -6.18
N PHE A 340 -9.39 -31.93 -6.07
CA PHE A 340 -9.87 -30.75 -5.32
C PHE A 340 -9.58 -30.84 -3.82
N GLU A 341 -9.39 -32.03 -3.24
CA GLU A 341 -9.08 -32.18 -1.81
C GLU A 341 -7.65 -31.70 -1.51
N ASP A 342 -6.72 -31.81 -2.46
CA ASP A 342 -5.36 -31.28 -2.32
C ASP A 342 -5.35 -29.74 -2.22
N VAL A 343 -6.28 -29.08 -2.93
CA VAL A 343 -6.51 -27.63 -2.82
C VAL A 343 -7.16 -27.27 -1.47
N LEU A 344 -8.13 -28.07 -1.00
CA LEU A 344 -8.77 -27.87 0.31
C LEU A 344 -7.79 -28.05 1.48
N ASN A 345 -6.84 -28.99 1.37
CA ASN A 345 -5.81 -29.25 2.36
C ASN A 345 -4.90 -28.04 2.68
N LEU A 346 -4.77 -27.08 1.76
CA LEU A 346 -4.06 -25.81 2.00
C LEU A 346 -4.64 -25.00 3.18
N TYR A 347 -5.96 -25.13 3.40
CA TYR A 347 -6.71 -24.46 4.45
C TYR A 347 -6.90 -25.32 5.71
N GLU A 348 -6.71 -26.64 5.59
CA GLU A 348 -7.03 -27.59 6.67
C GLU A 348 -5.77 -28.20 7.32
N GLY A 349 -4.86 -28.79 6.54
CA GLY A 349 -3.59 -29.32 7.04
C GLY A 349 -2.47 -28.28 7.15
N GLY A 350 -2.46 -27.29 6.25
CA GLY A 350 -1.37 -26.33 6.12
C GLY A 350 -0.15 -26.89 5.38
N ILE A 351 0.67 -26.00 4.81
CA ILE A 351 1.79 -26.38 3.93
C ILE A 351 2.96 -26.92 4.75
N LYS A 352 3.33 -28.19 4.56
CA LYS A 352 4.58 -28.76 5.09
C LYS A 352 5.75 -28.39 4.17
N LEU A 353 6.67 -27.56 4.65
CA LEU A 353 7.91 -27.26 3.92
C LEU A 353 8.84 -28.48 3.87
N PRO A 354 9.57 -28.72 2.75
CA PRO A 354 10.59 -29.77 2.71
C PRO A 354 11.75 -29.51 3.66
N ASN A 355 12.10 -30.50 4.48
CA ASN A 355 13.22 -30.40 5.42
C ASN A 355 14.58 -30.47 4.69
N GLY A 356 15.52 -29.58 5.05
CA GLY A 356 16.93 -29.68 4.64
C GLY A 356 17.39 -28.57 3.68
N PRO A 357 18.32 -28.88 2.74
CA PRO A 357 19.08 -27.87 1.97
C PRO A 357 18.26 -27.09 0.93
N THR A 358 16.96 -27.34 0.82
CA THR A 358 16.06 -26.55 -0.01
C THR A 358 15.68 -25.22 0.66
N ILE A 359 15.61 -25.17 2.00
CA ILE A 359 15.19 -23.98 2.77
C ILE A 359 16.16 -22.80 2.61
N SER A 360 17.46 -23.05 2.40
CA SER A 360 18.43 -21.99 2.11
C SER A 360 18.12 -21.26 0.80
N LYS A 361 17.76 -21.98 -0.27
CA LYS A 361 17.35 -21.37 -1.55
C LYS A 361 16.14 -20.44 -1.37
N ILE A 362 15.20 -20.79 -0.50
CA ILE A 362 14.04 -19.95 -0.15
C ILE A 362 14.53 -18.65 0.51
N ARG A 363 15.38 -18.78 1.53
CA ARG A 363 15.95 -17.64 2.27
C ARG A 363 16.72 -16.68 1.36
N ASP A 364 17.45 -17.20 0.39
CA ASP A 364 18.31 -16.38 -0.48
C ASP A 364 17.50 -15.59 -1.55
N HIS A 365 16.18 -15.83 -1.68
CA HIS A 365 15.26 -15.10 -2.57
C HIS A 365 14.21 -14.23 -1.84
N ILE A 366 14.10 -14.31 -0.51
CA ILE A 366 13.16 -13.51 0.28
C ILE A 366 13.87 -12.23 0.80
N PRO A 367 13.26 -11.03 0.70
CA PRO A 367 13.72 -9.82 1.37
C PRO A 367 13.98 -10.02 2.88
N TRP A 368 15.08 -9.46 3.40
CA TRP A 368 15.48 -9.68 4.80
C TRP A 368 14.43 -9.20 5.80
N GLU A 369 13.67 -8.17 5.44
CA GLU A 369 12.54 -7.62 6.20
C GLU A 369 11.43 -8.65 6.38
N MET A 370 11.15 -9.44 5.34
CA MET A 370 10.12 -10.50 5.36
C MET A 370 10.61 -11.73 6.15
N LEU A 371 11.90 -12.07 6.04
CA LEU A 371 12.52 -13.16 6.83
C LEU A 371 12.45 -12.93 8.35
N LYS A 372 12.53 -11.68 8.82
CA LYS A 372 12.35 -11.35 10.25
C LYS A 372 10.97 -11.77 10.76
N GLU A 373 9.92 -11.60 9.97
CA GLU A 373 8.55 -11.92 10.38
C GLU A 373 8.29 -13.44 10.38
N LEU A 374 9.04 -14.23 9.60
CA LEU A 374 9.06 -15.70 9.69
C LEU A 374 9.54 -16.17 11.07
N VAL A 375 10.65 -15.59 11.55
CA VAL A 375 11.31 -15.95 12.83
C VAL A 375 10.48 -15.49 14.05
N ARG A 376 9.61 -14.49 13.89
CA ARG A 376 8.80 -13.91 14.98
C ARG A 376 7.51 -14.65 15.32
N ASN A 377 7.04 -15.56 14.46
CA ASN A 377 5.67 -16.11 14.53
C ASN A 377 5.63 -17.66 14.52
N ASP A 378 6.60 -18.31 15.16
CA ASP A 378 6.67 -19.78 15.38
C ASP A 378 6.55 -20.66 14.12
N GLY A 379 6.87 -20.14 12.92
CA GLY A 379 7.08 -20.91 11.68
C GLY A 379 5.85 -21.66 11.13
N GLU A 380 5.47 -22.76 11.78
CA GLU A 380 4.38 -23.66 11.40
C GLU A 380 3.03 -22.91 11.29
N ARG A 381 2.77 -21.95 12.18
CA ARG A 381 1.55 -21.13 12.19
C ARG A 381 1.42 -20.18 10.99
N LEU A 382 2.50 -19.87 10.28
CA LEU A 382 2.44 -19.03 9.08
C LEU A 382 1.91 -19.79 7.86
N LEU A 383 2.04 -21.12 7.83
CA LEU A 383 1.87 -21.96 6.63
C LEU A 383 0.45 -22.54 6.46
N LYS A 384 -0.44 -22.33 7.44
CA LYS A 384 -1.88 -22.61 7.31
C LYS A 384 -2.63 -21.36 6.87
N PHE A 385 -3.46 -21.50 5.83
CA PHE A 385 -4.31 -20.43 5.34
C PHE A 385 -5.65 -20.40 6.10
N PRO A 386 -6.25 -19.22 6.32
CA PRO A 386 -7.63 -19.15 6.78
C PRO A 386 -8.55 -19.70 5.67
N THR A 387 -9.53 -20.52 6.04
CA THR A 387 -10.56 -21.02 5.12
C THR A 387 -11.28 -19.83 4.45
N PRO A 388 -11.32 -19.73 3.11
CA PRO A 388 -12.04 -18.69 2.39
C PRO A 388 -13.54 -18.75 2.67
N ASP A 389 -14.20 -17.59 2.82
CA ASP A 389 -15.63 -17.52 3.17
C ASP A 389 -16.54 -18.31 2.22
N VAL A 390 -16.26 -18.29 0.92
CA VAL A 390 -17.00 -19.01 -0.13
C VAL A 390 -17.02 -20.54 0.06
N ILE A 391 -16.07 -21.13 0.82
CA ILE A 391 -16.07 -22.57 1.14
C ILE A 391 -16.31 -22.89 2.64
N LYS A 392 -16.63 -21.89 3.48
CA LYS A 392 -16.87 -22.14 4.93
C LYS A 392 -18.16 -22.88 5.22
N ALA A 393 -19.21 -22.64 4.43
CA ALA A 393 -20.52 -23.28 4.59
C ALA A 393 -20.67 -24.55 3.75
N ASP A 394 -20.14 -24.52 2.51
CA ASP A 394 -20.20 -25.63 1.56
C ASP A 394 -18.90 -25.63 0.73
N LYS A 395 -18.15 -26.73 0.75
CA LYS A 395 -16.89 -26.90 0.00
C LYS A 395 -17.08 -26.95 -1.53
N SER A 396 -18.31 -27.06 -2.01
CA SER A 396 -18.68 -27.35 -3.40
C SER A 396 -19.55 -26.30 -4.08
N ALA A 397 -20.18 -25.38 -3.33
CA ALA A 397 -21.14 -24.40 -3.86
C ALA A 397 -20.57 -23.52 -4.99
N TRP A 398 -19.27 -23.22 -4.98
CA TRP A 398 -18.56 -22.50 -6.05
C TRP A 398 -18.67 -23.15 -7.44
N ARG A 399 -19.02 -24.44 -7.51
CA ARG A 399 -19.24 -25.18 -8.77
C ARG A 399 -20.63 -25.01 -9.36
N THR A 400 -21.58 -24.42 -8.63
CA THR A 400 -22.96 -24.19 -9.11
C THR A 400 -23.01 -23.14 -10.22
N ASP A 401 -24.11 -23.08 -10.96
CA ASP A 401 -24.35 -22.05 -11.97
C ASP A 401 -24.89 -20.77 -11.31
N GLU A 402 -25.63 -20.95 -10.22
CA GLU A 402 -26.12 -19.91 -9.31
C GLU A 402 -24.97 -19.08 -8.72
N GLU A 403 -23.97 -19.70 -8.11
CA GLU A 403 -22.87 -18.97 -7.46
C GLU A 403 -21.98 -18.26 -8.49
N PHE A 404 -21.67 -18.95 -9.60
CA PHE A 404 -20.93 -18.37 -10.73
C PHE A 404 -21.61 -17.11 -11.30
N ALA A 405 -22.94 -17.08 -11.38
CA ALA A 405 -23.68 -15.91 -11.79
C ALA A 405 -23.85 -14.86 -10.67
N ARG A 406 -23.99 -15.29 -9.41
CA ARG A 406 -24.12 -14.42 -8.22
C ARG A 406 -22.84 -13.61 -7.99
N GLU A 407 -21.66 -14.20 -8.20
CA GLU A 407 -20.39 -13.49 -8.03
C GLU A 407 -20.22 -12.29 -9.00
N MET A 408 -20.91 -12.29 -10.14
CA MET A 408 -20.93 -11.15 -11.07
C MET A 408 -21.67 -9.92 -10.54
N LEU A 409 -22.46 -10.08 -9.47
CA LEU A 409 -23.18 -8.99 -8.77
C LEU A 409 -22.70 -8.78 -7.32
N ALA A 410 -22.19 -9.82 -6.66
CA ALA A 410 -21.85 -9.81 -5.24
C ALA A 410 -20.66 -10.73 -4.90
N GLY A 411 -19.71 -10.88 -5.83
CA GLY A 411 -18.41 -11.52 -5.65
C GLY A 411 -17.28 -10.49 -5.67
N VAL A 412 -16.11 -10.87 -6.21
CA VAL A 412 -14.91 -10.01 -6.20
C VAL A 412 -14.91 -8.90 -7.26
N ASN A 413 -15.63 -9.07 -8.37
CA ASN A 413 -15.63 -8.15 -9.51
C ASN A 413 -17.05 -7.69 -9.95
N PRO A 414 -17.88 -7.14 -9.05
CA PRO A 414 -19.32 -6.86 -9.30
C PRO A 414 -19.59 -5.63 -10.20
N VAL A 415 -18.63 -5.26 -11.05
CA VAL A 415 -18.58 -3.97 -11.76
C VAL A 415 -18.48 -4.09 -13.29
N ILE A 416 -18.43 -5.31 -13.84
CA ILE A 416 -18.24 -5.54 -15.29
C ILE A 416 -19.50 -6.04 -16.00
N ILE A 417 -20.40 -6.74 -15.28
CA ILE A 417 -21.67 -7.19 -15.86
C ILE A 417 -22.51 -6.01 -16.39
N SER A 418 -23.11 -6.19 -17.55
CA SER A 418 -23.91 -5.19 -18.26
C SER A 418 -25.21 -5.81 -18.79
N ARG A 419 -26.22 -5.00 -19.08
CA ARG A 419 -27.46 -5.43 -19.73
C ARG A 419 -27.20 -5.64 -21.23
N LEU A 420 -27.58 -6.80 -21.75
CA LEU A 420 -27.45 -7.10 -23.17
C LEU A 420 -28.51 -6.35 -23.98
N GLN A 421 -28.07 -5.45 -24.86
CA GLN A 421 -28.95 -4.52 -25.60
C GLN A 421 -29.32 -5.03 -27.01
N GLU A 422 -28.49 -5.89 -27.59
CA GLU A 422 -28.67 -6.48 -28.92
C GLU A 422 -28.19 -7.94 -28.94
N PHE A 423 -28.61 -8.72 -29.94
CA PHE A 423 -28.22 -10.12 -30.09
C PHE A 423 -28.07 -10.52 -31.57
N PRO A 424 -27.03 -11.28 -31.96
CA PRO A 424 -25.91 -11.73 -31.12
C PRO A 424 -25.01 -10.55 -30.67
N PRO A 425 -24.26 -10.69 -29.56
CA PRO A 425 -23.36 -9.63 -29.09
C PRO A 425 -22.36 -9.18 -30.17
N ALA A 426 -22.31 -7.87 -30.44
CA ALA A 426 -21.35 -7.28 -31.38
C ALA A 426 -20.04 -6.86 -30.70
N SER A 427 -18.96 -6.80 -31.48
CA SER A 427 -17.66 -6.27 -31.03
C SER A 427 -17.47 -4.81 -31.45
N LYS A 428 -16.73 -4.06 -30.64
CA LYS A 428 -16.32 -2.66 -30.86
C LYS A 428 -14.87 -2.54 -31.37
N LEU A 429 -14.19 -3.66 -31.59
CA LEU A 429 -12.86 -3.70 -32.22
C LEU A 429 -12.94 -3.26 -33.70
N ASP A 430 -11.94 -2.54 -34.19
CA ASP A 430 -11.92 -2.10 -35.60
C ASP A 430 -11.87 -3.32 -36.56
N PRO A 431 -12.91 -3.56 -37.38
CA PRO A 431 -12.94 -4.70 -38.28
C PRO A 431 -11.90 -4.64 -39.40
N LYS A 432 -11.26 -3.49 -39.64
CA LYS A 432 -10.11 -3.37 -40.56
C LYS A 432 -8.83 -3.98 -39.97
N VAL A 433 -8.70 -3.98 -38.64
CA VAL A 433 -7.54 -4.51 -37.91
C VAL A 433 -7.79 -5.96 -37.46
N TYR A 434 -9.00 -6.25 -37.00
CA TYR A 434 -9.37 -7.51 -36.35
C TYR A 434 -10.39 -8.36 -37.12
N GLY A 435 -10.85 -7.94 -38.31
CA GLY A 435 -11.84 -8.70 -39.08
C GLY A 435 -13.21 -8.78 -38.40
N ASN A 436 -13.97 -9.84 -38.67
CA ASN A 436 -15.26 -10.06 -37.99
C ASN A 436 -15.05 -10.60 -36.56
N GLN A 437 -15.48 -9.82 -35.57
CA GLN A 437 -15.34 -10.10 -34.13
C GLN A 437 -16.69 -10.24 -33.42
N ASN A 438 -17.80 -10.25 -34.18
CA ASN A 438 -19.14 -10.46 -33.65
C ASN A 438 -19.35 -11.89 -33.15
N SER A 439 -20.18 -12.04 -32.12
CA SER A 439 -20.38 -13.31 -31.43
C SER A 439 -21.04 -14.38 -32.31
N SER A 440 -20.60 -15.62 -32.13
CA SER A 440 -21.14 -16.83 -32.78
C SER A 440 -22.28 -17.49 -31.99
N ILE A 441 -22.75 -16.89 -30.89
CA ILE A 441 -23.88 -17.41 -30.11
C ILE A 441 -25.14 -17.36 -30.96
N ARG A 442 -25.80 -18.51 -31.13
CA ARG A 442 -27.04 -18.66 -31.91
C ARG A 442 -28.25 -18.69 -30.98
N LYS A 443 -29.40 -18.18 -31.44
CA LYS A 443 -30.62 -18.06 -30.61
C LYS A 443 -31.15 -19.43 -30.14
N GLU A 444 -31.00 -20.45 -30.98
CA GLU A 444 -31.47 -21.82 -30.75
C GLU A 444 -30.69 -22.53 -29.62
N LEU A 445 -29.61 -21.93 -29.12
CA LEU A 445 -28.84 -22.43 -27.97
C LEU A 445 -29.34 -21.87 -26.63
N ILE A 446 -30.19 -20.84 -26.65
CA ILE A 446 -30.57 -20.11 -25.42
C ILE A 446 -32.07 -19.86 -25.23
N GLU A 447 -32.91 -19.85 -26.29
CA GLU A 447 -34.34 -19.52 -26.15
C GLU A 447 -35.11 -20.52 -25.27
N ASP A 448 -34.79 -21.82 -25.34
CA ASP A 448 -35.39 -22.87 -24.51
C ASP A 448 -35.09 -22.72 -23.00
N ASN A 449 -34.11 -21.87 -22.64
CA ASN A 449 -33.61 -21.72 -21.27
C ASN A 449 -34.03 -20.43 -20.54
N MET A 450 -34.89 -19.60 -21.17
CA MET A 450 -35.29 -18.26 -20.70
C MET A 450 -36.75 -18.16 -20.19
N ASP A 451 -37.22 -19.11 -19.39
CA ASP A 451 -38.59 -19.15 -18.84
C ASP A 451 -39.71 -19.01 -19.90
N GLY A 452 -39.47 -19.48 -21.14
CA GLY A 452 -40.42 -19.36 -22.26
C GLY A 452 -40.44 -18.00 -22.98
N LEU A 453 -39.49 -17.10 -22.70
CA LEU A 453 -39.33 -15.83 -23.41
C LEU A 453 -38.42 -15.97 -24.63
N THR A 454 -38.82 -15.39 -25.77
CA THR A 454 -37.90 -15.14 -26.89
C THR A 454 -36.85 -14.09 -26.51
N ILE A 455 -35.71 -14.06 -27.21
CA ILE A 455 -34.64 -13.06 -26.99
C ILE A 455 -35.19 -11.63 -27.09
N VAL A 456 -36.07 -11.37 -28.06
CA VAL A 456 -36.66 -10.04 -28.26
C VAL A 456 -37.55 -9.62 -27.08
N GLN A 457 -38.24 -10.55 -26.42
CA GLN A 457 -38.98 -10.28 -25.19
C GLN A 457 -38.05 -10.11 -24.00
N ALA A 458 -37.02 -10.95 -23.88
CA ALA A 458 -36.08 -10.91 -22.76
C ALA A 458 -35.24 -9.61 -22.75
N ILE A 459 -34.75 -9.13 -23.90
CA ILE A 459 -34.08 -7.81 -24.02
C ILE A 459 -35.05 -6.68 -23.64
N LYS A 460 -36.26 -6.65 -24.22
CA LYS A 460 -37.27 -5.60 -23.94
C LYS A 460 -37.70 -5.55 -22.47
N SER A 461 -37.70 -6.68 -21.78
CA SER A 461 -38.00 -6.79 -20.35
C SER A 461 -36.78 -6.60 -19.44
N ASN A 462 -35.62 -6.19 -19.99
CA ASN A 462 -34.35 -6.03 -19.26
C ASN A 462 -33.90 -7.31 -18.52
N LYS A 463 -34.17 -8.50 -19.08
CA LYS A 463 -33.85 -9.80 -18.48
C LYS A 463 -32.57 -10.45 -19.00
N LEU A 464 -31.97 -9.95 -20.07
CA LEU A 464 -30.69 -10.46 -20.59
C LEU A 464 -29.53 -9.56 -20.18
N TYR A 465 -28.46 -10.20 -19.69
CA TYR A 465 -27.22 -9.59 -19.22
C TYR A 465 -26.02 -10.29 -19.84
N ILE A 466 -24.87 -9.63 -19.83
CA ILE A 466 -23.62 -10.14 -20.38
C ILE A 466 -22.42 -9.71 -19.53
N LEU A 467 -21.52 -10.66 -19.31
CA LEU A 467 -20.14 -10.42 -18.88
C LEU A 467 -19.25 -10.59 -20.13
N ASP A 468 -18.81 -9.47 -20.70
CA ASP A 468 -18.02 -9.46 -21.94
C ASP A 468 -16.57 -9.02 -21.66
N HIS A 469 -15.65 -9.99 -21.75
CA HIS A 469 -14.20 -9.75 -21.66
C HIS A 469 -13.53 -9.79 -23.04
N HIS A 470 -14.31 -9.96 -24.12
CA HIS A 470 -13.81 -10.29 -25.44
C HIS A 470 -12.88 -9.20 -26.00
N ASP A 471 -13.38 -7.97 -26.09
CA ASP A 471 -12.71 -6.86 -26.76
C ASP A 471 -11.47 -6.35 -25.99
N ALA A 472 -11.42 -6.59 -24.68
CA ALA A 472 -10.26 -6.26 -23.85
C ALA A 472 -9.10 -7.25 -24.03
N LEU A 473 -9.40 -8.54 -24.26
CA LEU A 473 -8.43 -9.62 -24.29
C LEU A 473 -7.98 -9.98 -25.72
N MET A 474 -8.89 -9.97 -26.70
CA MET A 474 -8.61 -10.41 -28.08
C MET A 474 -7.36 -9.75 -28.70
N PRO A 475 -7.10 -8.43 -28.55
CA PRO A 475 -5.88 -7.79 -29.07
C PRO A 475 -4.56 -8.34 -28.50
N TYR A 476 -4.59 -8.92 -27.31
CA TYR A 476 -3.42 -9.53 -26.65
C TYR A 476 -3.38 -11.05 -26.77
N LEU A 477 -4.50 -11.69 -27.12
CA LEU A 477 -4.70 -13.12 -26.96
C LEU A 477 -3.69 -13.98 -27.73
N ARG A 478 -3.28 -13.54 -28.94
CA ARG A 478 -2.21 -14.21 -29.72
C ARG A 478 -0.86 -14.15 -29.00
N ARG A 479 -0.50 -12.99 -28.41
CA ARG A 479 0.75 -12.78 -27.67
C ARG A 479 0.73 -13.60 -26.37
N ILE A 480 -0.38 -13.59 -25.64
CA ILE A 480 -0.58 -14.33 -24.39
C ILE A 480 -0.46 -15.84 -24.64
N ASN A 481 -1.17 -16.37 -25.64
CA ASN A 481 -1.16 -17.81 -25.95
C ASN A 481 0.17 -18.31 -26.55
N SER A 482 1.10 -17.41 -26.94
CA SER A 482 2.48 -17.77 -27.30
C SER A 482 3.42 -17.95 -26.08
N THR A 483 2.93 -17.72 -24.86
CA THR A 483 3.63 -18.05 -23.61
C THR A 483 3.30 -19.49 -23.19
N ASN A 484 3.69 -19.91 -21.99
CA ASN A 484 3.26 -21.19 -21.43
C ASN A 484 1.73 -21.20 -21.20
N THR A 485 1.15 -20.08 -20.79
CA THR A 485 -0.30 -19.93 -20.56
C THR A 485 -1.14 -20.14 -21.82
N LYS A 486 -2.35 -20.68 -21.66
CA LYS A 486 -3.39 -20.72 -22.69
C LYS A 486 -4.70 -20.18 -22.12
N THR A 487 -5.37 -19.33 -22.87
CA THR A 487 -6.69 -18.78 -22.52
C THR A 487 -7.50 -18.49 -23.80
N TYR A 488 -8.72 -18.01 -23.60
CA TYR A 488 -9.67 -17.55 -24.61
C TYR A 488 -10.09 -16.11 -24.28
N ALA A 489 -10.77 -15.45 -25.21
CA ALA A 489 -11.53 -14.22 -24.93
C ALA A 489 -13.01 -14.62 -24.72
N SER A 490 -13.53 -14.47 -23.50
CA SER A 490 -14.83 -15.01 -23.10
C SER A 490 -15.97 -14.00 -23.17
N ARG A 491 -17.15 -14.45 -23.59
CA ARG A 491 -18.45 -13.79 -23.30
C ARG A 491 -19.36 -14.76 -22.56
N THR A 492 -19.96 -14.33 -21.46
CA THR A 492 -20.99 -15.09 -20.74
C THR A 492 -22.32 -14.35 -20.83
N VAL A 493 -23.36 -14.98 -21.38
CA VAL A 493 -24.72 -14.42 -21.42
C VAL A 493 -25.54 -15.00 -20.27
N LEU A 494 -26.28 -14.15 -19.56
CA LEU A 494 -27.07 -14.49 -18.36
C LEU A 494 -28.51 -14.01 -18.48
N PHE A 495 -29.42 -14.73 -17.82
CA PHE A 495 -30.84 -14.45 -17.74
C PHE A 495 -31.29 -14.15 -16.30
N LEU A 496 -32.11 -13.12 -16.13
CA LEU A 496 -32.75 -12.77 -14.87
C LEU A 496 -34.09 -13.52 -14.71
N LYS A 497 -34.06 -14.56 -13.87
CA LYS A 497 -35.24 -15.37 -13.52
C LYS A 497 -36.27 -14.55 -12.75
N ASN A 498 -37.50 -15.06 -12.69
CA ASN A 498 -38.60 -14.42 -11.93
C ASN A 498 -38.37 -14.39 -10.40
N ASP A 499 -37.46 -15.22 -9.88
CA ASP A 499 -37.01 -15.22 -8.48
C ASP A 499 -35.99 -14.11 -8.14
N GLY A 500 -35.55 -13.32 -9.14
CA GLY A 500 -34.56 -12.25 -8.98
C GLY A 500 -33.10 -12.70 -9.04
N THR A 501 -32.82 -13.99 -9.25
CA THR A 501 -31.45 -14.51 -9.41
C THR A 501 -31.05 -14.62 -10.90
N LEU A 502 -29.74 -14.52 -11.17
CA LEU A 502 -29.18 -14.73 -12.49
C LEU A 502 -28.92 -16.22 -12.75
N LYS A 503 -29.22 -16.67 -13.98
CA LYS A 503 -28.87 -17.98 -14.52
C LYS A 503 -27.93 -17.77 -15.73
N PRO A 504 -26.76 -18.43 -15.81
CA PRO A 504 -25.96 -18.41 -17.03
C PRO A 504 -26.69 -19.20 -18.14
N LEU A 505 -26.74 -18.65 -19.35
CA LEU A 505 -27.33 -19.32 -20.51
C LEU A 505 -26.27 -19.99 -21.39
N THR A 506 -25.11 -19.34 -21.54
CA THR A 506 -24.04 -19.80 -22.44
C THR A 506 -22.74 -19.05 -22.19
N ILE A 507 -21.62 -19.69 -22.53
CA ILE A 507 -20.29 -19.09 -22.60
C ILE A 507 -19.74 -19.27 -24.02
N GLU A 508 -19.41 -18.16 -24.68
CA GLU A 508 -18.58 -18.14 -25.88
C GLU A 508 -17.10 -18.03 -25.48
N LEU A 509 -16.27 -18.95 -25.97
CA LEU A 509 -14.81 -18.89 -25.86
C LEU A 509 -14.21 -18.65 -27.24
N SER A 510 -13.60 -17.47 -27.42
CA SER A 510 -13.08 -16.99 -28.71
C SER A 510 -11.55 -17.05 -28.77
N LEU A 511 -10.99 -17.39 -29.94
CA LEU A 511 -9.57 -17.29 -30.27
C LEU A 511 -9.37 -16.38 -31.49
N PRO A 512 -8.22 -15.70 -31.64
CA PRO A 512 -7.90 -14.99 -32.87
C PRO A 512 -7.66 -15.99 -34.01
N HIS A 513 -8.16 -15.71 -35.22
CA HIS A 513 -8.09 -16.65 -36.34
C HIS A 513 -6.64 -17.08 -36.66
N PRO A 514 -6.36 -18.38 -36.92
CA PRO A 514 -4.98 -18.88 -37.08
C PRO A 514 -4.15 -18.13 -38.12
N GLN A 515 -4.75 -17.70 -39.23
CA GLN A 515 -4.09 -16.98 -40.32
C GLN A 515 -3.74 -15.50 -40.04
N GLY A 516 -4.04 -14.99 -38.84
CA GLY A 516 -3.76 -13.60 -38.43
C GLY A 516 -5.02 -12.85 -37.98
N ASP A 517 -4.85 -11.83 -37.14
CA ASP A 517 -5.95 -11.23 -36.37
C ASP A 517 -7.01 -10.54 -37.26
N ARG A 518 -6.60 -9.98 -38.40
CA ARG A 518 -7.49 -9.39 -39.43
C ARG A 518 -8.55 -10.32 -40.01
N HIS A 519 -8.46 -11.63 -39.74
CA HIS A 519 -9.39 -12.64 -40.26
C HIS A 519 -10.53 -12.98 -39.28
N GLY A 520 -10.62 -12.29 -38.14
CA GLY A 520 -11.73 -12.44 -37.20
C GLY A 520 -11.45 -13.36 -36.01
N ALA A 521 -12.51 -13.67 -35.27
CA ALA A 521 -12.52 -14.68 -34.23
C ALA A 521 -12.80 -16.08 -34.79
N VAL A 522 -12.29 -17.11 -34.09
CA VAL A 522 -12.79 -18.49 -34.16
C VAL A 522 -13.33 -18.84 -32.79
N SER A 523 -14.65 -18.95 -32.69
CA SER A 523 -15.36 -19.12 -31.42
C SER A 523 -15.93 -20.52 -31.24
N LYS A 524 -16.00 -20.97 -29.99
CA LYS A 524 -16.83 -22.11 -29.56
C LYS A 524 -17.84 -21.64 -28.53
N VAL A 525 -19.05 -22.16 -28.60
CA VAL A 525 -20.17 -21.78 -27.74
C VAL A 525 -20.58 -22.99 -26.91
N PHE A 526 -20.65 -22.82 -25.60
CA PHE A 526 -20.95 -23.85 -24.61
C PHE A 526 -22.21 -23.46 -23.83
N THR A 527 -23.02 -24.45 -23.44
CA THR A 527 -24.28 -24.27 -22.69
C THR A 527 -24.23 -25.08 -21.39
N PRO A 528 -25.04 -24.73 -20.37
CA PRO A 528 -25.17 -25.51 -19.15
C PRO A 528 -25.44 -27.00 -19.39
N ALA A 529 -24.75 -27.84 -18.63
CA ALA A 529 -24.95 -29.27 -18.53
C ALA A 529 -24.52 -29.75 -17.14
N GLU A 530 -25.22 -30.73 -16.58
CA GLU A 530 -25.00 -31.20 -15.20
C GLU A 530 -24.27 -32.55 -15.11
N HIS A 531 -24.20 -33.32 -16.19
CA HIS A 531 -23.79 -34.73 -16.19
C HIS A 531 -22.73 -35.03 -17.25
N ASP A 532 -22.07 -36.17 -17.10
CA ASP A 532 -21.14 -36.77 -18.07
C ASP A 532 -20.02 -35.82 -18.56
N VAL A 533 -19.60 -35.95 -19.82
CA VAL A 533 -18.49 -35.19 -20.41
C VAL A 533 -18.93 -33.74 -20.62
N GLU A 534 -20.19 -33.53 -21.00
CA GLU A 534 -20.81 -32.25 -21.29
C GLU A 534 -20.80 -31.32 -20.06
N GLY A 535 -21.18 -31.84 -18.88
CA GLY A 535 -21.09 -31.09 -17.62
C GLY A 535 -19.65 -30.80 -17.21
N SER A 536 -18.72 -31.71 -17.49
CA SER A 536 -17.28 -31.48 -17.27
C SER A 536 -16.73 -30.37 -18.19
N VAL A 537 -17.17 -30.34 -19.45
CA VAL A 537 -16.85 -29.29 -20.44
C VAL A 537 -17.48 -27.95 -20.06
N TRP A 538 -18.71 -27.94 -19.54
CA TRP A 538 -19.35 -26.73 -19.02
C TRP A 538 -18.59 -26.12 -17.84
N GLN A 539 -18.15 -26.94 -16.88
CA GLN A 539 -17.33 -26.48 -15.75
C GLN A 539 -15.97 -25.91 -16.23
N LEU A 540 -15.35 -26.49 -17.27
CA LEU A 540 -14.15 -25.92 -17.90
C LEU A 540 -14.45 -24.58 -18.61
N ALA A 541 -15.60 -24.43 -19.27
CA ALA A 541 -16.01 -23.16 -19.87
C ALA A 541 -16.19 -22.06 -18.80
N LYS A 542 -16.85 -22.37 -17.67
CA LYS A 542 -16.94 -21.48 -16.51
C LYS A 542 -15.56 -21.13 -15.95
N ALA A 543 -14.64 -22.10 -15.87
CA ALA A 543 -13.27 -21.85 -15.41
C ALA A 543 -12.51 -20.87 -16.33
N TYR A 544 -12.61 -21.00 -17.66
CA TYR A 544 -11.98 -20.03 -18.58
C TYR A 544 -12.58 -18.62 -18.46
N ALA A 545 -13.90 -18.50 -18.29
CA ALA A 545 -14.56 -17.23 -18.05
C ALA A 545 -14.15 -16.60 -16.69
N ALA A 546 -14.02 -17.42 -15.63
CA ALA A 546 -13.51 -16.96 -14.33
C ALA A 546 -12.02 -16.57 -14.37
N VAL A 547 -11.19 -17.23 -15.19
CA VAL A 547 -9.80 -16.82 -15.44
C VAL A 547 -9.72 -15.49 -16.18
N ASN A 548 -10.59 -15.29 -17.19
CA ASN A 548 -10.74 -14.00 -17.89
C ASN A 548 -11.10 -12.90 -16.89
N ASP A 549 -12.15 -13.12 -16.10
CA ASP A 549 -12.66 -12.14 -15.13
C ASP A 549 -11.67 -11.83 -14.02
N SER A 550 -11.03 -12.84 -13.42
CA SER A 550 -10.02 -12.68 -12.36
C SER A 550 -8.80 -11.86 -12.84
N GLY A 551 -8.34 -12.09 -14.07
CA GLY A 551 -7.25 -11.30 -14.65
C GLY A 551 -7.67 -9.87 -15.00
N TYR A 552 -8.90 -9.66 -15.51
CA TYR A 552 -9.45 -8.33 -15.74
C TYR A 552 -9.64 -7.57 -14.42
N HIS A 553 -10.21 -8.23 -13.41
CA HIS A 553 -10.37 -7.72 -12.06
C HIS A 553 -9.05 -7.20 -11.51
N GLN A 554 -8.01 -8.04 -11.44
CA GLN A 554 -6.75 -7.65 -10.82
C GLN A 554 -6.05 -6.51 -11.55
N LEU A 555 -6.09 -6.49 -12.89
CA LEU A 555 -5.34 -5.52 -13.70
C LEU A 555 -6.11 -4.22 -13.99
N VAL A 556 -7.43 -4.30 -14.09
CA VAL A 556 -8.31 -3.18 -14.49
C VAL A 556 -9.16 -2.71 -13.30
N SER A 557 -10.11 -3.52 -12.83
CA SER A 557 -11.07 -3.12 -11.78
C SER A 557 -10.37 -2.71 -10.48
N HIS A 558 -9.34 -3.47 -10.10
CA HIS A 558 -8.53 -3.28 -8.92
C HIS A 558 -7.33 -2.36 -9.22
N TRP A 559 -6.31 -2.84 -9.94
CA TRP A 559 -5.07 -2.07 -10.11
C TRP A 559 -5.23 -0.76 -10.90
N LEU A 560 -5.82 -0.78 -12.10
CA LEU A 560 -5.94 0.45 -12.89
C LEU A 560 -6.91 1.43 -12.22
N ASN A 561 -8.17 1.02 -12.03
CA ASN A 561 -9.29 1.89 -11.67
C ASN A 561 -9.31 2.31 -10.20
N THR A 562 -8.48 1.71 -9.33
CA THR A 562 -8.24 2.25 -7.98
C THR A 562 -6.80 2.72 -7.82
N HIS A 563 -5.82 1.79 -7.74
CA HIS A 563 -4.43 2.10 -7.40
C HIS A 563 -3.76 3.10 -8.35
N ALA A 564 -3.77 2.83 -9.66
CA ALA A 564 -3.01 3.63 -10.63
C ALA A 564 -3.65 4.99 -10.90
N VAL A 565 -4.99 5.07 -11.03
CA VAL A 565 -5.67 6.34 -11.32
C VAL A 565 -5.73 7.29 -10.12
N ILE A 566 -5.67 6.80 -8.87
CA ILE A 566 -5.74 7.68 -7.69
C ILE A 566 -4.37 8.32 -7.33
N GLU A 567 -3.23 7.65 -7.61
CA GLU A 567 -1.89 8.16 -7.30
C GLU A 567 -1.62 9.58 -7.85
N PRO A 568 -1.99 9.94 -9.10
CA PRO A 568 -1.94 11.30 -9.61
C PRO A 568 -2.65 12.36 -8.75
N PHE A 569 -3.77 12.02 -8.10
CA PHE A 569 -4.53 12.94 -7.24
C PHE A 569 -3.87 13.13 -5.87
N VAL A 570 -3.23 12.08 -5.33
CA VAL A 570 -2.39 12.20 -4.12
C VAL A 570 -1.23 13.17 -4.36
N ILE A 571 -0.55 13.00 -5.49
CA ILE A 571 0.57 13.85 -5.90
C ILE A 571 0.09 15.28 -6.19
N ALA A 572 -1.03 15.45 -6.91
CA ALA A 572 -1.59 16.78 -7.21
C ALA A 572 -1.99 17.55 -5.94
N THR A 573 -2.67 16.87 -5.00
CA THR A 573 -3.15 17.49 -3.76
C THR A 573 -1.98 18.01 -2.92
N ASN A 574 -0.94 17.20 -2.71
CA ASN A 574 0.22 17.62 -1.91
C ASN A 574 1.10 18.66 -2.64
N ARG A 575 1.11 18.70 -3.99
CA ARG A 575 1.84 19.71 -4.78
C ARG A 575 1.18 21.08 -4.84
N GLN A 576 -0.16 21.15 -4.76
CA GLN A 576 -0.89 22.40 -5.07
C GLN A 576 -1.84 22.87 -3.96
N LEU A 577 -2.31 21.97 -3.10
CA LEU A 577 -3.21 22.32 -2.00
C LEU A 577 -2.45 22.23 -0.69
N SER A 578 -2.08 23.38 -0.12
CA SER A 578 -1.46 23.44 1.22
C SER A 578 -2.34 22.77 2.28
N VAL A 579 -1.74 22.27 3.36
CA VAL A 579 -2.44 21.68 4.53
C VAL A 579 -3.48 22.60 5.19
N LEU A 580 -3.44 23.91 4.90
CA LEU A 580 -4.46 24.89 5.27
C LEU A 580 -5.73 24.82 4.41
N HIS A 581 -5.64 24.32 3.17
CA HIS A 581 -6.72 24.36 2.20
C HIS A 581 -7.87 23.41 2.59
N PRO A 582 -9.15 23.82 2.55
CA PRO A 582 -10.27 22.97 2.95
C PRO A 582 -10.34 21.66 2.14
N ILE A 583 -10.10 21.72 0.83
CA ILE A 583 -10.09 20.53 -0.04
C ILE A 583 -8.89 19.60 0.25
N HIS A 584 -7.74 20.12 0.73
CA HIS A 584 -6.67 19.25 1.20
C HIS A 584 -7.13 18.47 2.44
N LYS A 585 -7.70 19.17 3.44
CA LYS A 585 -8.20 18.55 4.67
C LYS A 585 -9.31 17.52 4.39
N LEU A 586 -10.13 17.75 3.36
CA LEU A 586 -11.17 16.83 2.90
C LEU A 586 -10.60 15.57 2.22
N LEU A 587 -9.66 15.72 1.27
CA LEU A 587 -9.18 14.62 0.44
C LEU A 587 -8.06 13.78 1.09
N HIS A 588 -7.16 14.40 1.85
CA HIS A 588 -5.97 13.74 2.41
C HIS A 588 -6.28 12.43 3.20
N PRO A 589 -7.36 12.32 4.01
CA PRO A 589 -7.70 11.05 4.69
C PRO A 589 -7.92 9.87 3.74
N HIS A 590 -8.40 10.12 2.52
CA HIS A 590 -8.71 9.09 1.51
C HIS A 590 -7.49 8.61 0.72
N PHE A 591 -6.34 9.31 0.83
CA PHE A 591 -5.10 8.96 0.13
C PHE A 591 -4.12 8.14 0.98
N ARG A 592 -4.40 8.01 2.28
CA ARG A 592 -3.54 7.36 3.27
C ARG A 592 -2.99 6.02 2.78
N ASP A 593 -1.67 5.83 2.92
CA ASP A 593 -0.92 4.61 2.58
C ASP A 593 -0.86 4.28 1.05
N THR A 594 -1.56 5.02 0.17
CA THR A 594 -1.68 4.70 -1.26
C THR A 594 -0.33 4.71 -1.99
N MET A 595 0.45 5.79 -1.87
CA MET A 595 1.72 5.90 -2.61
C MET A 595 2.68 4.77 -2.20
N ASN A 596 2.69 4.38 -0.91
CA ASN A 596 3.58 3.34 -0.41
C ASN A 596 3.15 1.92 -0.87
N ILE A 597 1.85 1.60 -0.90
CA ILE A 597 1.42 0.30 -1.47
C ILE A 597 1.68 0.25 -2.98
N ASN A 598 1.45 1.34 -3.72
CA ASN A 598 1.74 1.40 -5.15
C ASN A 598 3.24 1.25 -5.45
N ALA A 599 4.10 1.91 -4.70
CA ALA A 599 5.55 1.79 -4.86
C ALA A 599 6.02 0.36 -4.57
N LEU A 600 5.53 -0.27 -3.48
CA LEU A 600 5.82 -1.68 -3.20
C LEU A 600 5.30 -2.59 -4.32
N ALA A 601 4.12 -2.32 -4.89
CA ALA A 601 3.59 -3.06 -6.03
C ALA A 601 4.47 -2.94 -7.28
N ARG A 602 5.04 -1.76 -7.59
CA ARG A 602 6.04 -1.58 -8.66
C ARG A 602 7.36 -2.33 -8.38
N GLN A 603 7.64 -2.71 -7.13
CA GLN A 603 8.88 -3.39 -6.76
C GLN A 603 8.76 -4.93 -6.66
N ILE A 604 7.60 -5.50 -6.30
CA ILE A 604 7.43 -6.97 -6.18
C ILE A 604 6.21 -7.58 -6.89
N LEU A 605 5.20 -6.78 -7.25
CA LEU A 605 3.90 -7.28 -7.73
C LEU A 605 3.78 -7.23 -9.25
N ILE A 606 3.84 -6.03 -9.83
CA ILE A 606 3.52 -5.76 -11.25
C ILE A 606 4.75 -5.55 -12.15
N ASN A 607 5.94 -5.88 -11.65
CA ASN A 607 7.20 -5.72 -12.38
C ASN A 607 7.54 -6.93 -13.28
N ALA A 608 8.56 -6.77 -14.13
CA ALA A 608 9.14 -7.87 -14.89
C ALA A 608 9.58 -9.02 -13.96
N GLY A 609 9.00 -10.21 -14.14
CA GLY A 609 9.19 -11.39 -13.28
C GLY A 609 8.58 -11.29 -11.87
N GLY A 610 7.73 -10.30 -11.62
CA GLY A 610 6.98 -10.13 -10.37
C GLY A 610 5.80 -11.10 -10.24
N ILE A 611 5.12 -11.06 -9.08
CA ILE A 611 4.05 -12.01 -8.75
C ILE A 611 2.95 -12.04 -9.83
N VAL A 612 2.47 -10.89 -10.31
CA VAL A 612 1.39 -10.81 -11.31
C VAL A 612 1.79 -11.45 -12.64
N GLU A 613 3.03 -11.27 -13.08
CA GLU A 613 3.51 -11.91 -14.32
C GLU A 613 3.72 -13.42 -14.18
N LYS A 614 3.89 -13.92 -12.94
CA LYS A 614 3.98 -15.36 -12.64
C LYS A 614 2.63 -16.04 -12.46
N THR A 615 1.60 -15.34 -11.94
CA THR A 615 0.34 -15.98 -11.51
C THR A 615 -0.92 -15.57 -12.28
N VAL A 616 -0.89 -14.48 -13.06
CA VAL A 616 -2.07 -13.98 -13.79
C VAL A 616 -1.90 -14.22 -15.28
N PHE A 617 -2.97 -14.65 -15.96
CA PHE A 617 -2.89 -15.24 -17.30
C PHE A 617 -2.15 -14.42 -18.40
N PRO A 618 -2.15 -13.07 -18.42
CA PRO A 618 -1.43 -12.32 -19.45
C PRO A 618 0.10 -12.38 -19.34
N ALA A 619 0.64 -12.91 -18.23
CA ALA A 619 2.06 -12.97 -17.93
C ALA A 619 2.76 -11.62 -18.18
N LYS A 620 3.86 -11.60 -18.95
CA LYS A 620 4.65 -10.38 -19.27
C LYS A 620 3.89 -9.26 -20.00
N TYR A 621 2.67 -9.52 -20.48
CA TYR A 621 1.83 -8.53 -21.19
C TYR A 621 0.76 -7.89 -20.28
N ALA A 622 0.67 -8.29 -19.00
CA ALA A 622 -0.36 -7.83 -18.07
C ALA A 622 -0.47 -6.30 -17.98
N MET A 623 0.67 -5.62 -17.85
CA MET A 623 0.70 -4.17 -17.69
C MET A 623 0.46 -3.41 -19.01
N GLU A 624 0.86 -3.98 -20.15
CA GLU A 624 0.48 -3.48 -21.48
C GLU A 624 -1.05 -3.56 -21.68
N MET A 625 -1.67 -4.69 -21.31
CA MET A 625 -3.11 -4.90 -21.44
C MET A 625 -3.92 -3.87 -20.62
N SER A 626 -3.49 -3.57 -19.39
CA SER A 626 -4.12 -2.50 -18.59
C SER A 626 -3.97 -1.10 -19.23
N SER A 627 -2.85 -0.84 -19.92
CA SER A 627 -2.62 0.43 -20.66
C SER A 627 -3.46 0.54 -21.93
N PHE A 628 -3.72 -0.59 -22.60
CA PHE A 628 -4.70 -0.65 -23.69
C PHE A 628 -6.11 -0.33 -23.19
N VAL A 629 -6.57 -0.95 -22.09
CA VAL A 629 -7.89 -0.67 -21.52
C VAL A 629 -8.03 0.78 -21.02
N TYR A 630 -6.94 1.36 -20.48
CA TYR A 630 -6.92 2.77 -20.04
C TYR A 630 -7.26 3.79 -21.15
N LYS A 631 -7.12 3.43 -22.43
CA LYS A 631 -7.53 4.28 -23.58
C LYS A 631 -9.02 4.67 -23.53
N ASN A 632 -9.84 3.83 -22.90
CA ASN A 632 -11.29 4.03 -22.77
C ASN A 632 -11.72 4.42 -21.34
N TRP A 633 -10.78 4.77 -20.45
CA TRP A 633 -11.09 5.17 -19.09
C TRP A 633 -11.57 6.63 -19.02
N VAL A 634 -12.73 6.87 -18.42
CA VAL A 634 -13.33 8.20 -18.28
C VAL A 634 -13.63 8.49 -16.80
N PHE A 635 -13.03 9.56 -16.28
CA PHE A 635 -13.13 9.95 -14.87
C PHE A 635 -14.58 10.16 -14.39
N THR A 636 -15.43 10.83 -15.19
CA THR A 636 -16.83 11.10 -14.83
C THR A 636 -17.71 9.86 -14.80
N GLU A 637 -17.32 8.79 -15.49
CA GLU A 637 -18.04 7.51 -15.48
C GLU A 637 -17.70 6.66 -14.25
N GLN A 638 -16.64 7.00 -13.49
CA GLN A 638 -16.30 6.29 -12.24
C GLN A 638 -17.27 6.59 -11.08
N ALA A 639 -18.22 7.52 -11.29
CA ALA A 639 -19.30 7.77 -10.34
C ALA A 639 -20.34 6.65 -10.45
N LEU A 640 -20.56 5.90 -9.35
CA LEU A 640 -21.42 4.70 -9.31
C LEU A 640 -22.79 4.86 -10.01
N PRO A 641 -23.55 5.98 -9.89
CA PRO A 641 -24.82 6.12 -10.62
C PRO A 641 -24.66 6.25 -12.14
N ILE A 642 -23.52 6.74 -12.63
CA ILE A 642 -23.22 6.87 -14.06
C ILE A 642 -22.74 5.53 -14.62
N ASP A 643 -21.87 4.82 -13.89
CA ASP A 643 -21.45 3.46 -14.22
C ASP A 643 -22.66 2.50 -14.34
N LEU A 644 -23.56 2.51 -13.35
CA LEU A 644 -24.80 1.71 -13.34
C LEU A 644 -25.84 2.12 -14.40
N LEU A 645 -25.68 3.28 -15.05
CA LEU A 645 -26.51 3.71 -16.19
C LEU A 645 -25.83 3.46 -17.54
N LYS A 646 -24.51 3.26 -17.55
CA LYS A 646 -23.70 2.94 -18.73
C LYS A 646 -23.73 1.44 -19.05
N ARG A 647 -23.75 0.61 -18.00
CA ARG A 647 -23.83 -0.86 -18.07
C ARG A 647 -25.27 -1.34 -18.23
#